data_AF-H1V4M7-F1
#
_entry.id   AF-H1V4M7-F1
#
_cell.length_a   1.000
_cell.length_b   1.000
_cell.length_c   1.000
_cell.angle_alpha   90.00
_cell.angle_beta   90.00
_cell.angle_gamma   90.00
#
_symmetry.space_group_name_H-M   'P 1'
#
loop_
_entity.id
_entity.type
_entity.pdbx_description
1 polymer ?
#
loop_
_entity_poly.entity_id
_entity_poly.type
_entity_poly.pdbx_seq_one_letter_code
_entity_poly.pdbx_strand_id
1 'polypeptide(L)'
;DLEQLKSEEDRAAEVFFPVDRHVEGPANANITYGHFTLDELPEAIEPRKTPLLDFSRRYRVDEGYRTLVASQLQSIIEADVATVAVNPVFGSLWRAACNDRDNPARDQLISSFGYHVDRIKDLNKRAQMKLWLEESYDYAAEVLEIIGTVPESQRFPCVFMDPTASFEATDDGGVSEEGREATGPASTTFTREELLEIGRSCDYRVLRRLGKVLTRLTYVNSEKELPVHIKAAAVDQVTRIPVALANPEHQRKFWKILLHLVLPGTMLAARPAALLAALALRMGIQPLRDAADQELLGFTDKWNNLDIPETWNASCLSLLLDADEDFERRVAEGVTPRPDPETRILLEGDRHLFKTLVDYKLLELNLNTTLQAKIGWCPEKSKVAVGPVAVCKGCRFPRSVTIMGNDGICGLCPQHDHCKCSVCKPADDADIRLCNNVSYDDTENTEATWVECFTPSCRAQYVVYNPETLNVRAKCYYCRHENSPKAESKTAPCVECTQCLNRVIWPKTYRSADFDVSTFKCYACATNRVTVVNHETSAKGLSNENGDAWLLRNEGSLIKDPFNGRSLFHTISQVPESQRAALTTDVEVIPSAQQQQPIKLTVRGKPVHNPADIVECLSGWVRSRRTESGVCSLCFSNVKKTDLRRACGRKGCHQQVCSGCSKDWYGLNTRGTLINAAALCCPFCRRRPTAKTVSPFGVSHIGDLNTAVADTEWIYGWCQDCGFARRYAERVCAAGAPEVSGWSCDGCKKGGKMQVRNCPGCGTPTEKMGGCGHITCTVPGCSAHWCFFCGENVGLGDIYAHMSSAHGGYWDTGGDEEDDRYENEEDEGGEMYDEYQ
;
A
#
# COMPACT_ATOMS: atom_id res chain seq x y z
N ASP A 1 -43.46 17.76 -46.14
CA ASP A 1 -42.94 18.69 -45.14
C ASP A 1 -43.62 18.37 -43.82
N LEU A 2 -42.99 17.58 -42.95
CA LEU A 2 -43.60 17.07 -41.71
C LEU A 2 -43.90 18.18 -40.69
N GLU A 3 -43.20 19.32 -40.81
CA GLU A 3 -43.33 20.48 -39.94
C GLU A 3 -44.65 21.26 -40.11
N GLN A 4 -45.47 20.91 -41.12
CA GLN A 4 -46.77 21.55 -41.37
C GLN A 4 -47.99 20.75 -40.90
N LEU A 5 -47.78 19.53 -40.37
CA LEU A 5 -48.87 18.68 -39.87
C LEU A 5 -49.25 19.10 -38.45
N LYS A 6 -50.55 19.32 -38.21
CA LYS A 6 -51.04 19.76 -36.89
C LYS A 6 -51.31 18.61 -35.92
N SER A 7 -51.65 17.43 -36.43
CA SER A 7 -51.76 16.18 -35.67
C SER A 7 -51.66 14.96 -36.59
N GLU A 8 -51.56 13.77 -35.99
CA GLU A 8 -51.59 12.47 -36.68
C GLU A 8 -52.93 12.15 -37.37
N GLU A 9 -53.98 12.93 -37.10
CA GLU A 9 -55.29 12.77 -37.72
C GLU A 9 -55.47 13.62 -38.99
N ASP A 10 -54.50 14.48 -39.30
CA ASP A 10 -54.52 15.32 -40.50
C ASP A 10 -54.46 14.45 -41.77
N ARG A 11 -55.28 14.79 -42.76
CA ARG A 11 -55.40 14.02 -44.00
C ARG A 11 -54.10 14.02 -44.81
N ALA A 12 -53.26 15.04 -44.64
CA ALA A 12 -51.92 15.08 -45.25
C ALA A 12 -50.92 14.12 -44.57
N ALA A 13 -51.23 13.60 -43.37
CA ALA A 13 -50.42 12.62 -42.65
C ALA A 13 -50.61 11.17 -43.17
N GLU A 14 -51.64 10.90 -43.98
CA GLU A 14 -51.94 9.57 -44.57
C GLU A 14 -50.81 9.03 -45.45
N VAL A 15 -49.98 9.91 -46.02
CA VAL A 15 -48.80 9.54 -46.82
C VAL A 15 -47.67 8.98 -45.93
N PHE A 16 -47.66 9.32 -44.65
CA PHE A 16 -46.63 8.92 -43.68
C PHE A 16 -47.11 7.80 -42.73
N PHE A 17 -48.42 7.72 -42.45
CA PHE A 17 -49.02 6.70 -41.58
C PHE A 17 -50.19 5.98 -42.29
N PRO A 18 -49.92 4.84 -42.96
CA PRO A 18 -50.98 4.06 -43.61
C PRO A 18 -51.74 3.27 -42.55
N VAL A 19 -52.73 3.88 -41.90
CA VAL A 19 -53.69 3.19 -41.03
C VAL A 19 -54.99 3.02 -41.80
N ASP A 20 -55.35 1.77 -42.11
CA ASP A 20 -56.64 1.44 -42.72
C ASP A 20 -57.79 1.86 -41.79
N ARG A 21 -58.41 3.01 -42.04
CA ARG A 21 -59.51 3.59 -41.24
C ARG A 21 -60.87 2.89 -41.45
N HIS A 22 -60.89 1.64 -41.91
CA HIS A 22 -62.14 0.92 -42.19
C HIS A 22 -62.16 -0.51 -41.62
N VAL A 23 -62.04 -0.65 -40.30
CA VAL A 23 -62.47 -1.87 -39.59
C VAL A 23 -63.45 -1.50 -38.47
N GLU A 24 -64.46 -0.70 -38.78
CA GLU A 24 -65.66 -0.56 -37.94
C GLU A 24 -66.74 -1.51 -38.46
N GLY A 25 -66.78 -2.74 -37.94
CA GLY A 25 -67.85 -3.67 -38.30
C GLY A 25 -67.82 -4.98 -37.52
N PRO A 26 -66.74 -5.78 -37.57
CA PRO A 26 -66.74 -7.10 -36.94
C PRO A 26 -66.36 -7.10 -35.46
N ALA A 27 -65.57 -6.12 -34.98
CA ALA A 27 -65.07 -6.10 -33.61
C ALA A 27 -66.12 -5.60 -32.59
N ASN A 28 -66.90 -4.57 -32.93
CA ASN A 28 -67.94 -4.03 -32.04
C ASN A 28 -69.12 -5.00 -31.82
N ALA A 29 -69.31 -6.00 -32.69
CA ALA A 29 -70.33 -7.02 -32.52
C ALA A 29 -69.93 -8.13 -31.52
N ASN A 30 -68.65 -8.22 -31.14
CA ASN A 30 -68.09 -9.23 -30.23
C ASN A 30 -67.68 -8.67 -28.86
N ILE A 31 -67.95 -7.39 -28.58
CA ILE A 31 -67.64 -6.75 -27.31
C ILE A 31 -68.95 -6.57 -26.54
N THR A 32 -69.07 -7.23 -25.39
CA THR A 32 -70.20 -7.06 -24.48
C THR A 32 -69.73 -6.28 -23.26
N TYR A 33 -70.40 -5.17 -22.94
CA TYR A 33 -70.12 -4.38 -21.74
C TYR A 33 -71.06 -4.81 -20.61
N GLY A 34 -70.50 -5.24 -19.48
CA GLY A 34 -71.23 -5.57 -18.26
C GLY A 34 -70.63 -4.82 -17.07
N HIS A 35 -71.50 -4.27 -16.21
CA HIS A 35 -71.08 -3.75 -14.91
C HIS A 35 -71.10 -4.90 -13.90
N PHE A 36 -69.94 -5.27 -13.38
CA PHE A 36 -69.78 -6.31 -12.36
C PHE A 36 -69.35 -5.69 -11.04
N THR A 37 -69.88 -6.19 -9.93
CA THR A 37 -69.31 -5.92 -8.60
C THR A 37 -68.09 -6.82 -8.34
N LEU A 38 -67.22 -6.46 -7.38
CA LEU A 38 -66.00 -7.21 -7.06
C LEU A 38 -66.25 -8.68 -6.70
N ASP A 39 -67.43 -8.97 -6.13
CA ASP A 39 -67.83 -10.32 -5.72
C ASP A 39 -68.34 -11.17 -6.90
N GLU A 40 -68.78 -10.53 -7.99
CA GLU A 40 -69.32 -11.18 -9.21
C GLU A 40 -68.24 -11.41 -10.29
N LEU A 41 -67.05 -10.81 -10.13
CA LEU A 41 -65.91 -10.94 -11.06
C LEU A 41 -65.45 -12.39 -11.32
N PRO A 42 -65.42 -13.30 -10.34
CA PRO A 42 -64.99 -14.69 -10.54
C PRO A 42 -65.91 -15.52 -11.43
N GLU A 43 -67.17 -15.10 -11.63
CA GLU A 43 -68.14 -15.76 -12.51
C GLU A 43 -67.97 -15.32 -13.98
N ALA A 44 -67.41 -14.13 -14.21
CA ALA A 44 -67.23 -13.54 -15.54
C ALA A 44 -65.82 -13.75 -16.12
N ILE A 45 -64.82 -14.06 -15.28
CA ILE A 45 -63.42 -14.23 -15.67
C ILE A 45 -62.93 -15.60 -15.18
N GLU A 46 -62.54 -16.49 -16.11
CA GLU A 46 -61.90 -17.74 -15.72
C GLU A 46 -60.57 -17.47 -15.01
N PRO A 47 -60.40 -17.88 -13.73
CA PRO A 47 -59.13 -17.76 -13.05
C PRO A 47 -58.08 -18.65 -13.73
N ARG A 48 -56.83 -18.18 -13.79
CA ARG A 48 -55.71 -18.96 -14.35
C ARG A 48 -55.59 -20.31 -13.64
N LYS A 49 -55.58 -21.40 -14.41
CA LYS A 49 -55.44 -22.78 -13.92
C LYS A 49 -54.13 -23.03 -13.17
N THR A 50 -53.11 -22.20 -13.39
CA THR A 50 -51.82 -22.25 -12.71
C THR A 50 -51.65 -21.02 -11.81
N PRO A 51 -51.40 -21.21 -10.51
CA PRO A 51 -51.08 -20.11 -9.60
C PRO A 51 -49.85 -19.34 -10.12
N LEU A 52 -49.90 -18.01 -10.06
CA LEU A 52 -48.72 -17.18 -10.25
C LEU A 52 -47.74 -17.49 -9.10
N LEU A 53 -46.74 -18.33 -9.38
CA LEU A 53 -45.59 -18.50 -8.51
C LEU A 53 -44.89 -17.15 -8.35
N ASP A 54 -44.42 -16.85 -7.15
CA ASP A 54 -43.50 -15.75 -6.90
C ASP A 54 -42.37 -15.78 -7.95
N PHE A 55 -42.18 -14.67 -8.66
CA PHE A 55 -41.25 -14.54 -9.78
C PHE A 55 -39.82 -14.93 -9.37
N SER A 56 -39.42 -14.61 -8.13
CA SER A 56 -38.11 -15.00 -7.58
C SER A 56 -38.01 -16.50 -7.30
N ARG A 57 -39.12 -17.18 -6.96
CA ARG A 57 -39.15 -18.64 -6.82
C ARG A 57 -39.13 -19.33 -8.18
N ARG A 58 -39.83 -18.78 -9.18
CA ARG A 58 -39.78 -19.30 -10.56
C ARG A 58 -38.38 -19.22 -11.15
N TYR A 59 -37.65 -18.14 -10.88
CA TYR A 59 -36.24 -17.99 -11.28
C TYR A 59 -35.37 -19.17 -10.80
N ARG A 60 -35.60 -19.73 -9.61
CA ARG A 60 -34.77 -20.84 -9.09
C ARG A 60 -35.04 -22.20 -9.77
N VAL A 61 -36.18 -22.36 -10.43
CA VAL A 61 -36.65 -23.67 -10.92
C VAL A 61 -36.63 -23.78 -12.44
N ASP A 62 -36.80 -22.65 -13.16
CA ASP A 62 -36.97 -22.61 -14.62
C ASP A 62 -35.72 -22.01 -15.29
N GLU A 63 -34.94 -22.85 -15.99
CA GLU A 63 -33.70 -22.44 -16.66
C GLU A 63 -33.94 -21.47 -17.83
N GLY A 64 -35.01 -21.67 -18.61
CA GLY A 64 -35.38 -20.74 -19.68
C GLY A 64 -35.78 -19.37 -19.15
N TYR A 65 -36.46 -19.35 -17.99
CA TYR A 65 -36.80 -18.12 -17.28
C TYR A 65 -35.57 -17.43 -16.68
N ARG A 66 -34.55 -18.16 -16.20
CA ARG A 66 -33.28 -17.56 -15.73
C ARG A 66 -32.58 -16.77 -16.82
N THR A 67 -32.44 -17.36 -18.01
CA THR A 67 -31.82 -16.70 -19.16
C THR A 67 -32.60 -15.46 -19.59
N LEU A 68 -33.94 -15.55 -19.62
CA LEU A 68 -34.81 -14.40 -19.92
C LEU A 68 -34.62 -13.29 -18.89
N VAL A 69 -34.67 -13.60 -17.59
CA VAL A 69 -34.50 -12.61 -16.52
C VAL A 69 -33.14 -11.95 -16.59
N ALA A 70 -32.06 -12.71 -16.83
CA ALA A 70 -30.72 -12.17 -16.97
C ALA A 70 -30.63 -11.16 -18.14
N SER A 71 -31.16 -11.53 -19.31
CA SER A 71 -31.20 -10.65 -20.48
C SER A 71 -32.04 -9.39 -20.24
N GLN A 72 -33.23 -9.52 -19.65
CA GLN A 72 -34.12 -8.37 -19.41
C GLN A 72 -33.57 -7.44 -18.32
N LEU A 73 -33.00 -7.97 -17.24
CA LEU A 73 -32.32 -7.17 -16.22
C LEU A 73 -31.18 -6.37 -16.83
N GLN A 74 -30.40 -6.97 -17.73
CA GLN A 74 -29.32 -6.27 -18.41
C GLN A 74 -29.84 -5.10 -19.25
N SER A 75 -30.91 -5.30 -20.04
CA SER A 75 -31.53 -4.22 -20.81
C SER A 75 -32.08 -3.10 -19.91
N ILE A 76 -32.66 -3.44 -18.75
CA ILE A 76 -33.16 -2.45 -17.79
C ILE A 76 -32.00 -1.63 -17.19
N ILE A 77 -30.90 -2.28 -16.83
CA ILE A 77 -29.71 -1.64 -16.24
C ILE A 77 -29.07 -0.66 -17.24
N GLU A 78 -28.95 -1.08 -18.49
CA GLU A 78 -28.34 -0.27 -19.55
C GLU A 78 -29.18 0.97 -19.89
N ALA A 79 -30.52 0.86 -19.81
CA ALA A 79 -31.45 1.95 -20.07
C ALA A 79 -31.55 2.94 -18.90
N ASP A 80 -31.92 2.45 -17.71
CA ASP A 80 -31.95 3.24 -16.47
C ASP A 80 -31.91 2.32 -15.24
N VAL A 81 -30.71 2.18 -14.66
CA VAL A 81 -30.46 1.39 -13.45
C VAL A 81 -31.33 1.81 -12.26
N ALA A 82 -31.81 3.07 -12.21
CA ALA A 82 -32.72 3.54 -11.16
C ALA A 82 -34.04 2.76 -11.11
N THR A 83 -34.47 2.23 -12.26
CA THR A 83 -35.72 1.47 -12.40
C THR A 83 -35.72 0.19 -11.56
N VAL A 84 -34.54 -0.42 -11.36
CA VAL A 84 -34.39 -1.63 -10.53
C VAL A 84 -34.76 -1.33 -9.08
N ALA A 85 -34.48 -0.11 -8.60
CA ALA A 85 -34.79 0.32 -7.24
C ALA A 85 -36.26 0.71 -7.03
N VAL A 86 -36.92 1.20 -8.07
CA VAL A 86 -38.30 1.67 -8.02
C VAL A 86 -39.31 0.52 -8.13
N ASN A 87 -38.98 -0.52 -8.89
CA ASN A 87 -39.89 -1.64 -9.13
C ASN A 87 -39.56 -2.86 -8.23
N PRO A 88 -40.47 -3.26 -7.32
CA PRO A 88 -40.24 -4.38 -6.40
C PRO A 88 -39.92 -5.72 -7.07
N VAL A 89 -40.49 -5.97 -8.26
CA VAL A 89 -40.27 -7.21 -9.02
C VAL A 89 -38.87 -7.24 -9.62
N PHE A 90 -38.39 -6.12 -10.15
CA PHE A 90 -37.02 -6.03 -10.67
C PHE A 90 -36.01 -6.16 -9.54
N GLY A 91 -36.27 -5.53 -8.39
CA GLY A 91 -35.46 -5.70 -7.18
C GLY A 91 -35.40 -7.15 -6.70
N SER A 92 -36.52 -7.87 -6.67
CA SER A 92 -36.56 -9.26 -6.21
C SER A 92 -35.89 -10.23 -7.20
N LEU A 93 -36.01 -9.98 -8.51
CA LEU A 93 -35.32 -10.76 -9.54
C LEU A 93 -33.81 -10.44 -9.58
N TRP A 94 -33.43 -9.18 -9.40
CA TRP A 94 -32.03 -8.76 -9.28
C TRP A 94 -31.32 -9.49 -8.13
N ARG A 95 -31.92 -9.55 -6.94
CA ARG A 95 -31.39 -10.30 -5.80
C ARG A 95 -31.30 -11.81 -6.09
N ALA A 96 -32.30 -12.37 -6.75
CA ALA A 96 -32.30 -13.78 -7.14
C ALA A 96 -31.15 -14.11 -8.10
N ALA A 97 -30.94 -13.26 -9.12
CA ALA A 97 -29.82 -13.38 -10.06
C ALA A 97 -28.45 -13.15 -9.38
N CYS A 98 -28.35 -12.20 -8.46
CA CYS A 98 -27.12 -11.94 -7.70
C CYS A 98 -26.69 -13.12 -6.81
N ASN A 99 -27.66 -13.89 -6.29
CA ASN A 99 -27.42 -15.06 -5.45
C ASN A 99 -27.12 -16.34 -6.25
N ASP A 100 -27.33 -16.34 -7.57
CA ASP A 100 -27.16 -17.49 -8.46
C ASP A 100 -25.73 -17.57 -9.01
N ARG A 101 -24.80 -18.10 -8.19
CA ARG A 101 -23.36 -18.16 -8.50
C ARG A 101 -23.00 -19.06 -9.67
N ASP A 102 -23.87 -20.01 -10.01
CA ASP A 102 -23.64 -20.97 -11.09
C ASP A 102 -24.08 -20.41 -12.47
N ASN A 103 -24.70 -19.22 -12.50
CA ASN A 103 -25.12 -18.57 -13.73
C ASN A 103 -23.98 -17.77 -14.37
N PRO A 104 -23.51 -18.12 -15.58
CA PRO A 104 -22.41 -17.42 -16.25
C PRO A 104 -22.73 -15.96 -16.61
N ALA A 105 -24.01 -15.57 -16.69
CA ALA A 105 -24.41 -14.18 -16.97
C ALA A 105 -24.29 -13.25 -15.75
N ARG A 106 -24.12 -13.81 -14.54
CA ARG A 106 -24.13 -13.06 -13.27
C ARG A 106 -23.05 -11.98 -13.21
N ASP A 107 -21.81 -12.33 -13.51
CA ASP A 107 -20.68 -11.41 -13.33
C ASP A 107 -20.73 -10.24 -14.30
N GLN A 108 -21.23 -10.49 -15.52
CA GLN A 108 -21.50 -9.45 -16.51
C GLN A 108 -22.62 -8.50 -16.03
N LEU A 109 -23.70 -9.04 -15.48
CA LEU A 109 -24.80 -8.27 -14.88
C LEU A 109 -24.33 -7.40 -13.71
N ILE A 110 -23.53 -7.94 -12.78
CA ILE A 110 -22.98 -7.19 -11.62
C ILE A 110 -22.05 -6.08 -12.08
N SER A 111 -21.16 -6.37 -13.03
CA SER A 111 -20.22 -5.38 -13.58
C SER A 111 -20.96 -4.25 -14.30
N SER A 112 -21.96 -4.59 -15.12
CA SER A 112 -22.81 -3.61 -15.81
C SER A 112 -23.58 -2.75 -14.82
N PHE A 113 -24.19 -3.37 -13.80
CA PHE A 113 -24.92 -2.65 -12.75
C PHE A 113 -24.02 -1.63 -12.02
N GLY A 114 -22.84 -2.05 -11.56
CA GLY A 114 -21.90 -1.15 -10.88
C GLY A 114 -21.47 0.02 -11.77
N TYR A 115 -21.14 -0.26 -13.03
CA TYR A 115 -20.78 0.75 -14.02
C TYR A 115 -21.88 1.80 -14.23
N HIS A 116 -23.14 1.38 -14.35
CA HIS A 116 -24.27 2.28 -14.57
C HIS A 116 -24.65 3.09 -13.31
N VAL A 117 -24.50 2.52 -12.11
CA VAL A 117 -24.70 3.25 -10.84
C VAL A 117 -23.68 4.38 -10.67
N ASP A 118 -22.42 4.17 -11.04
CA ASP A 118 -21.38 5.20 -10.92
C ASP A 118 -21.52 6.35 -11.93
N ARG A 119 -22.22 6.10 -13.05
CA ARG A 119 -22.50 7.11 -14.08
C ARG A 119 -23.74 7.96 -13.81
N ILE A 120 -24.45 7.73 -12.71
CA ILE A 120 -25.59 8.58 -12.30
C ILE A 120 -25.06 9.98 -11.96
N LYS A 121 -25.37 10.96 -12.81
CA LYS A 121 -24.96 12.38 -12.65
C LYS A 121 -25.66 13.08 -11.49
N ASP A 122 -26.87 12.64 -11.15
CA ASP A 122 -27.69 13.23 -10.09
C ASP A 122 -27.30 12.64 -8.73
N LEU A 123 -26.79 13.49 -7.84
CA LEU A 123 -26.32 13.11 -6.51
C LEU A 123 -27.44 12.53 -5.63
N ASN A 124 -28.68 13.02 -5.76
CA ASN A 124 -29.81 12.53 -4.96
C ASN A 124 -30.25 11.15 -5.43
N LYS A 125 -30.35 10.93 -6.75
CA LYS A 125 -30.65 9.60 -7.32
C LYS A 125 -29.55 8.59 -6.98
N ARG A 126 -28.28 9.01 -7.00
CA ARG A 126 -27.15 8.16 -6.62
C ARG A 126 -27.19 7.81 -5.12
N ALA A 127 -27.52 8.76 -4.25
CA ALA A 127 -27.69 8.51 -2.82
C ALA A 127 -28.88 7.58 -2.54
N GLN A 128 -30.02 7.79 -3.20
CA GLN A 128 -31.20 6.93 -3.08
C GLN A 128 -30.91 5.50 -3.59
N MET A 129 -30.16 5.35 -4.67
CA MET A 129 -29.72 4.04 -5.16
C MET A 129 -28.80 3.33 -4.16
N LYS A 130 -27.89 4.06 -3.51
CA LYS A 130 -27.04 3.51 -2.44
C LYS A 130 -27.85 3.05 -1.23
N LEU A 131 -28.82 3.85 -0.78
CA LEU A 131 -29.76 3.47 0.28
C LEU A 131 -30.58 2.23 -0.09
N TRP A 132 -31.10 2.16 -1.32
CA TRP A 132 -31.85 1.01 -1.80
C TRP A 132 -30.99 -0.27 -1.91
N LEU A 133 -29.72 -0.13 -2.29
CA LEU A 133 -28.76 -1.23 -2.26
C LEU A 133 -28.61 -1.76 -0.83
N GLU A 134 -28.42 -0.87 0.16
CA GLU A 134 -28.35 -1.24 1.57
C GLU A 134 -29.62 -1.95 2.06
N GLU A 135 -30.80 -1.43 1.72
CA GLU A 135 -32.11 -2.04 2.05
C GLU A 135 -32.35 -3.36 1.32
N SER A 136 -31.83 -3.52 0.10
CA SER A 136 -31.95 -4.76 -0.67
C SER A 136 -31.10 -5.91 -0.11
N TYR A 137 -30.16 -5.62 0.79
CA TYR A 137 -29.43 -6.60 1.58
C TYR A 137 -30.01 -6.78 3.00
N ASP A 138 -31.21 -6.28 3.28
CA ASP A 138 -31.93 -6.55 4.53
C ASP A 138 -32.68 -7.89 4.46
N TYR A 139 -32.10 -8.90 5.10
CA TYR A 139 -32.66 -10.24 5.21
C TYR A 139 -33.42 -10.47 6.52
N ALA A 140 -33.91 -9.43 7.21
CA ALA A 140 -34.43 -9.59 8.57
C ALA A 140 -35.59 -10.59 8.65
N ALA A 141 -36.54 -10.52 7.71
CA ALA A 141 -37.67 -11.46 7.65
C ALA A 141 -37.20 -12.91 7.38
N GLU A 142 -36.26 -13.11 6.45
CA GLU A 142 -35.71 -14.44 6.14
C GLU A 142 -34.95 -15.02 7.34
N VAL A 143 -34.20 -14.19 8.07
CA VAL A 143 -33.51 -14.60 9.29
C VAL A 143 -34.50 -15.05 10.38
N LEU A 144 -35.59 -14.30 10.58
CA LEU A 144 -36.64 -14.69 11.54
C LEU A 144 -37.35 -15.97 11.13
N GLU A 145 -37.59 -16.20 9.83
CA GLU A 145 -38.13 -17.47 9.32
C GLU A 145 -37.16 -18.63 9.60
N ILE A 146 -35.86 -18.44 9.34
CA ILE A 146 -34.83 -19.44 9.66
C ILE A 146 -34.85 -19.80 11.15
N ILE A 147 -34.91 -18.81 12.04
CA ILE A 147 -34.99 -19.04 13.48
C ILE A 147 -36.30 -19.77 13.84
N GLY A 148 -37.41 -19.39 13.20
CA GLY A 148 -38.73 -20.01 13.38
C GLY A 148 -38.78 -21.49 13.01
N THR A 149 -37.92 -21.96 12.10
CA THR A 149 -37.85 -23.38 11.70
C THR A 149 -37.29 -24.29 12.80
N VAL A 150 -36.62 -23.74 13.82
CA VAL A 150 -36.04 -24.52 14.92
C VAL A 150 -37.11 -24.92 15.94
N PRO A 151 -37.28 -26.23 16.23
CA PRO A 151 -38.21 -26.71 17.25
C PRO A 151 -37.91 -26.14 18.64
N GLU A 152 -38.93 -25.95 19.48
CA GLU A 152 -38.76 -25.37 20.83
C GLU A 152 -37.75 -26.13 21.70
N SER A 153 -37.70 -27.46 21.57
CA SER A 153 -36.75 -28.31 22.28
C SER A 153 -35.28 -28.08 21.92
N GLN A 154 -35.01 -27.45 20.77
CA GLN A 154 -33.66 -27.16 20.26
C GLN A 154 -33.33 -25.65 20.25
N ARG A 155 -34.19 -24.81 20.84
CA ARG A 155 -33.96 -23.36 20.90
C ARG A 155 -32.84 -22.95 21.85
N PHE A 156 -32.36 -23.87 22.70
CA PHE A 156 -31.23 -23.68 23.60
C PHE A 156 -30.13 -24.73 23.32
N PRO A 157 -28.84 -24.39 23.49
CA PRO A 157 -28.29 -23.09 23.86
C PRO A 157 -28.54 -22.01 22.80
N CYS A 158 -28.62 -20.74 23.22
CA CYS A 158 -28.83 -19.60 22.31
C CYS A 158 -27.95 -18.41 22.64
N VAL A 159 -27.86 -17.51 21.66
CA VAL A 159 -27.02 -16.31 21.68
C VAL A 159 -27.89 -15.08 21.38
N PHE A 160 -27.68 -14.01 22.12
CA PHE A 160 -28.32 -12.71 21.86
C PHE A 160 -27.42 -11.56 22.32
N MET A 161 -27.79 -10.34 21.94
CA MET A 161 -27.16 -9.11 22.45
C MET A 161 -28.10 -8.48 23.47
N ASP A 162 -27.63 -8.30 24.71
CA ASP A 162 -28.47 -7.70 25.77
C ASP A 162 -28.50 -6.17 25.60
N PRO A 163 -29.67 -5.57 25.30
CA PRO A 163 -29.77 -4.12 25.08
C PRO A 163 -29.55 -3.31 26.36
N THR A 164 -29.61 -3.94 27.54
CA THR A 164 -29.42 -3.26 28.83
C THR A 164 -27.95 -3.20 29.25
N ALA A 165 -27.09 -4.01 28.64
CA ALA A 165 -25.66 -4.01 28.88
C ALA A 165 -24.99 -2.90 28.05
N SER A 166 -25.16 -1.64 28.47
CA SER A 166 -24.43 -0.52 27.85
C SER A 166 -22.96 -0.55 28.28
N PHE A 167 -22.06 -0.70 27.31
CA PHE A 167 -20.61 -0.68 27.50
C PHE A 167 -19.97 0.59 26.89
N GLU A 168 -20.74 1.68 26.79
CA GLU A 168 -20.15 2.98 26.48
C GLU A 168 -19.22 3.36 27.63
N ALA A 169 -17.93 3.47 27.34
CA ALA A 169 -16.94 3.84 28.33
C ALA A 169 -17.29 5.23 28.87
N THR A 170 -17.69 5.31 30.13
CA THR A 170 -17.52 6.54 30.91
C THR A 170 -16.02 6.82 30.96
N ASP A 171 -15.63 7.98 30.47
CA ASP A 171 -14.26 8.49 30.39
C ASP A 171 -13.63 8.51 31.79
N ASP A 172 -12.95 7.42 32.18
CA ASP A 172 -12.25 7.33 33.45
C ASP A 172 -10.78 6.95 33.17
N GLY A 173 -10.00 7.98 32.85
CA GLY A 173 -8.60 8.23 33.26
C GLY A 173 -7.53 7.13 33.22
N GLY A 174 -7.78 5.94 32.67
CA GLY A 174 -6.83 4.83 32.65
C GLY A 174 -5.89 4.92 31.45
N VAL A 175 -4.64 5.33 31.71
CA VAL A 175 -3.54 5.28 30.73
C VAL A 175 -3.26 3.82 30.38
N SER A 176 -3.75 3.37 29.23
CA SER A 176 -3.19 2.20 28.55
C SER A 176 -2.18 2.68 27.50
N GLU A 177 -0.93 2.27 27.70
CA GLU A 177 0.13 2.37 26.70
C GLU A 177 -0.21 1.42 25.54
N GLU A 178 -0.82 1.97 24.48
CA GLU A 178 -0.60 1.60 23.08
C GLU A 178 -1.55 2.42 22.18
N GLY A 179 -1.00 3.50 21.59
CA GLY A 179 -1.48 4.10 20.34
C GLY A 179 -2.91 4.62 20.30
N ARG A 180 -3.10 5.90 20.65
CA ARG A 180 -4.28 6.71 20.29
C ARG A 180 -4.37 6.87 18.75
N GLU A 181 -4.92 5.87 18.08
CA GLU A 181 -5.62 6.03 16.80
C GLU A 181 -7.12 5.84 17.04
N ALA A 182 -7.83 6.94 17.21
CA ALA A 182 -9.20 7.15 16.74
C ALA A 182 -9.60 8.58 17.13
N THR A 183 -9.71 9.47 16.14
CA THR A 183 -10.63 10.60 16.26
C THR A 183 -12.04 10.02 16.38
N GLY A 184 -12.53 9.89 17.61
CA GLY A 184 -13.91 9.51 17.93
C GLY A 184 -14.02 8.35 18.93
N PRO A 185 -15.05 8.34 19.80
CA PRO A 185 -15.29 7.22 20.72
C PRO A 185 -15.42 5.92 19.93
N ALA A 186 -14.97 4.81 20.51
CA ALA A 186 -15.01 3.48 19.90
C ALA A 186 -16.46 3.02 19.69
N SER A 187 -17.08 3.51 18.62
CA SER A 187 -18.43 3.17 18.23
C SER A 187 -18.49 1.68 17.87
N THR A 188 -19.29 0.92 18.62
CA THR A 188 -19.67 -0.46 18.26
C THR A 188 -20.80 -0.49 17.23
N THR A 189 -21.19 0.65 16.69
CA THR A 189 -22.08 0.75 15.54
C THR A 189 -21.31 0.33 14.30
N PHE A 190 -21.92 -0.51 13.47
CA PHE A 190 -21.37 -0.94 12.19
C PHE A 190 -22.30 -0.54 11.05
N THR A 191 -21.73 -0.25 9.90
CA THR A 191 -22.50 -0.27 8.65
C THR A 191 -22.58 -1.70 8.10
N ARG A 192 -23.58 -1.98 7.26
CA ARG A 192 -23.70 -3.30 6.61
C ARG A 192 -22.48 -3.60 5.73
N GLU A 193 -21.95 -2.60 5.04
CA GLU A 193 -20.73 -2.73 4.23
C GLU A 193 -19.54 -3.17 5.09
N GLU A 194 -19.31 -2.55 6.25
CA GLU A 194 -18.24 -2.95 7.18
C GLU A 194 -18.39 -4.40 7.65
N LEU A 195 -19.61 -4.86 7.92
CA LEU A 195 -19.85 -6.25 8.34
C LEU A 195 -19.55 -7.25 7.21
N LEU A 196 -19.79 -6.87 5.96
CA LEU A 196 -19.52 -7.71 4.79
C LEU A 196 -18.05 -7.73 4.37
N GLU A 197 -17.25 -6.74 4.81
CA GLU A 197 -15.80 -6.69 4.54
C GLU A 197 -15.02 -7.88 5.12
N ILE A 198 -15.56 -8.58 6.13
CA ILE A 198 -14.97 -9.83 6.63
C ILE A 198 -14.75 -10.85 5.50
N GLY A 199 -15.65 -10.87 4.51
CA GLY A 199 -15.58 -11.75 3.36
C GLY A 199 -14.67 -11.31 2.23
N ARG A 200 -14.27 -10.02 2.21
CA ARG A 200 -13.56 -9.38 1.09
C ARG A 200 -12.08 -9.19 1.40
N SER A 201 -11.81 -8.54 2.53
CA SER A 201 -10.47 -8.07 2.89
C SER A 201 -9.96 -8.65 4.20
N CYS A 202 -10.86 -9.17 5.07
CA CYS A 202 -10.51 -9.54 6.45
C CYS A 202 -9.74 -8.40 7.15
N ASP A 203 -10.16 -7.15 6.93
CA ASP A 203 -9.45 -5.99 7.48
C ASP A 203 -9.34 -6.08 9.01
N TYR A 204 -8.11 -5.99 9.52
CA TYR A 204 -7.82 -6.13 10.94
C TYR A 204 -8.57 -5.11 11.82
N ARG A 205 -8.88 -3.91 11.31
CA ARG A 205 -9.62 -2.86 12.01
C ARG A 205 -11.07 -3.28 12.22
N VAL A 206 -11.67 -3.86 11.19
CA VAL A 206 -13.03 -4.42 11.24
C VAL A 206 -13.05 -5.65 12.14
N LEU A 207 -12.11 -6.60 11.97
CA LEU A 207 -12.00 -7.80 12.80
C LEU A 207 -11.81 -7.44 14.29
N ARG A 208 -11.00 -6.42 14.60
CA ARG A 208 -10.81 -5.93 15.98
C ARG A 208 -12.11 -5.40 16.59
N ARG A 209 -12.87 -4.59 15.85
CA ARG A 209 -14.19 -4.07 16.31
C ARG A 209 -15.20 -5.22 16.44
N LEU A 210 -15.26 -6.12 15.46
CA LEU A 210 -16.15 -7.28 15.47
C LEU A 210 -15.85 -8.17 16.67
N GLY A 211 -14.58 -8.39 16.96
CA GLY A 211 -14.18 -9.16 18.13
C GLY A 211 -14.71 -8.56 19.44
N LYS A 212 -14.63 -7.23 19.61
CA LYS A 212 -15.23 -6.55 20.77
C LYS A 212 -16.74 -6.74 20.87
N VAL A 213 -17.43 -6.92 19.74
CA VAL A 213 -18.87 -7.20 19.72
C VAL A 213 -19.15 -8.67 20.06
N LEU A 214 -18.40 -9.60 19.47
CA LEU A 214 -18.55 -11.03 19.74
C LEU A 214 -18.36 -11.36 21.22
N THR A 215 -17.42 -10.68 21.91
CA THR A 215 -17.21 -10.88 23.36
C THR A 215 -18.31 -10.27 24.24
N ARG A 216 -19.21 -9.46 23.68
CA ARG A 216 -20.37 -8.89 24.38
C ARG A 216 -21.65 -9.69 24.18
N LEU A 217 -21.62 -10.69 23.30
CA LEU A 217 -22.77 -11.58 23.12
C LEU A 217 -23.05 -12.33 24.43
N THR A 218 -24.33 -12.45 24.77
CA THR A 218 -24.79 -13.20 25.93
C THR A 218 -25.17 -14.60 25.49
N TYR A 219 -24.70 -15.60 26.24
CA TYR A 219 -24.88 -17.02 25.97
C TYR A 219 -25.72 -17.65 27.07
N VAL A 220 -26.75 -18.39 26.68
CA VAL A 220 -27.67 -19.02 27.62
C VAL A 220 -27.86 -20.49 27.26
N ASN A 221 -27.62 -21.39 28.22
CA ASN A 221 -27.69 -22.84 27.98
C ASN A 221 -29.10 -23.40 28.13
N SER A 222 -29.94 -22.76 28.93
CA SER A 222 -31.30 -23.23 29.22
C SER A 222 -32.25 -22.06 29.45
N GLU A 223 -33.55 -22.29 29.24
CA GLU A 223 -34.57 -21.27 29.46
C GLU A 223 -34.57 -20.70 30.90
N LYS A 224 -34.12 -21.49 31.88
CA LYS A 224 -34.05 -21.07 33.28
C LYS A 224 -33.03 -19.95 33.49
N GLU A 225 -31.92 -19.99 32.77
CA GLU A 225 -30.80 -19.04 32.85
C GLU A 225 -31.08 -17.69 32.16
N LEU A 226 -32.16 -17.59 31.37
CA LEU A 226 -32.52 -16.34 30.70
C LEU A 226 -32.83 -15.22 31.72
N PRO A 227 -32.23 -14.03 31.58
CA PRO A 227 -32.52 -12.88 32.44
C PRO A 227 -33.99 -12.47 32.39
N VAL A 228 -34.53 -11.98 33.52
CA VAL A 228 -35.96 -11.67 33.66
C VAL A 228 -36.40 -10.60 32.66
N HIS A 229 -35.59 -9.57 32.43
CA HIS A 229 -35.90 -8.50 31.47
C HIS A 229 -35.91 -9.01 30.02
N ILE A 230 -35.03 -9.97 29.69
CA ILE A 230 -35.02 -10.59 28.36
C ILE A 230 -36.20 -11.55 28.19
N LYS A 231 -36.59 -12.31 29.24
CA LYS A 231 -37.79 -13.17 29.21
C LYS A 231 -39.06 -12.37 28.93
N ALA A 232 -39.16 -11.17 29.50
CA ALA A 232 -40.31 -10.28 29.33
C ALA A 232 -40.29 -9.51 27.99
N ALA A 233 -39.12 -9.38 27.35
CA ALA A 233 -39.00 -8.75 26.05
C ALA A 233 -39.58 -9.63 24.94
N ALA A 234 -40.29 -8.99 24.01
CA ALA A 234 -40.84 -9.67 22.85
C ALA A 234 -39.71 -10.09 21.87
N VAL A 235 -39.96 -11.14 21.07
CA VAL A 235 -38.93 -11.75 20.19
C VAL A 235 -38.45 -10.76 19.10
N ASP A 236 -39.29 -9.81 18.72
CA ASP A 236 -38.99 -8.69 17.83
C ASP A 236 -38.09 -7.62 18.47
N GLN A 237 -38.05 -7.54 19.80
CA GLN A 237 -37.20 -6.59 20.53
C GLN A 237 -35.81 -7.16 20.84
N VAL A 238 -35.70 -8.47 21.11
CA VAL A 238 -34.43 -9.15 21.37
C VAL A 238 -34.41 -10.48 20.62
N THR A 239 -33.78 -10.48 19.44
CA THR A 239 -33.58 -11.69 18.65
C THR A 239 -32.65 -12.66 19.38
N ARG A 240 -33.08 -13.92 19.51
CA ARG A 240 -32.30 -15.02 20.12
C ARG A 240 -31.99 -16.05 19.04
N ILE A 241 -30.71 -16.28 18.78
CA ILE A 241 -30.27 -17.22 17.74
C ILE A 241 -29.88 -18.55 18.40
N PRO A 242 -30.59 -19.66 18.13
CA PRO A 242 -30.22 -20.98 18.62
C PRO A 242 -28.91 -21.47 18.03
N VAL A 243 -28.01 -21.99 18.85
CA VAL A 243 -26.72 -22.58 18.41
C VAL A 243 -26.96 -23.87 17.61
N ALA A 244 -28.10 -24.55 17.80
CA ALA A 244 -28.51 -25.71 17.00
C ALA A 244 -28.49 -25.46 15.48
N LEU A 245 -28.66 -24.21 15.04
CA LEU A 245 -28.53 -23.82 13.63
C LEU A 245 -27.13 -24.05 13.04
N ALA A 246 -26.12 -24.32 13.86
CA ALA A 246 -24.77 -24.69 13.40
C ALA A 246 -24.73 -26.13 12.87
N ASN A 247 -25.68 -26.98 13.29
CA ASN A 247 -25.70 -28.38 12.90
C ASN A 247 -26.01 -28.57 11.41
N PRO A 248 -25.52 -29.65 10.79
CA PRO A 248 -25.83 -30.00 9.40
C PRO A 248 -27.33 -30.12 9.10
N GLU A 249 -28.12 -30.62 10.06
CA GLU A 249 -29.59 -30.76 9.95
C GLU A 249 -30.28 -29.43 9.64
N HIS A 250 -29.74 -28.32 10.16
CA HIS A 250 -30.23 -26.96 9.96
C HIS A 250 -29.44 -26.20 8.89
N GLN A 251 -28.75 -26.92 8.00
CA GLN A 251 -27.96 -26.38 6.89
C GLN A 251 -26.86 -25.39 7.30
N ARG A 252 -26.34 -25.51 8.53
CA ARG A 252 -25.22 -24.70 9.05
C ARG A 252 -25.47 -23.19 8.90
N LYS A 253 -26.69 -22.75 9.25
CA LYS A 253 -27.12 -21.35 9.07
C LYS A 253 -26.68 -20.43 10.20
N PHE A 254 -26.23 -20.96 11.34
CA PHE A 254 -25.88 -20.17 12.53
C PHE A 254 -24.92 -18.99 12.22
N TRP A 255 -23.74 -19.28 11.67
CA TRP A 255 -22.74 -18.26 11.36
C TRP A 255 -23.16 -17.31 10.23
N LYS A 256 -24.07 -17.76 9.35
CA LYS A 256 -24.61 -16.92 8.27
C LYS A 256 -25.49 -15.81 8.81
N ILE A 257 -26.20 -16.04 9.92
CA ILE A 257 -27.16 -15.08 10.46
C ILE A 257 -26.68 -14.41 11.76
N LEU A 258 -25.54 -14.82 12.33
CA LEU A 258 -25.08 -14.32 13.64
C LEU A 258 -24.98 -12.78 13.71
N LEU A 259 -24.51 -12.14 12.63
CA LEU A 259 -24.37 -10.69 12.57
C LEU A 259 -25.71 -9.93 12.51
N HIS A 260 -26.83 -10.61 12.33
CA HIS A 260 -28.17 -10.05 12.52
C HIS A 260 -28.36 -9.48 13.94
N LEU A 261 -27.66 -10.05 14.95
CA LEU A 261 -27.66 -9.51 16.32
C LEU A 261 -27.02 -8.13 16.41
N VAL A 262 -26.08 -7.81 15.52
CA VAL A 262 -25.35 -6.53 15.52
C VAL A 262 -26.09 -5.49 14.70
N LEU A 263 -26.47 -5.87 13.48
CA LEU A 263 -27.25 -5.05 12.57
C LEU A 263 -28.34 -5.93 11.95
N PRO A 264 -29.63 -5.70 12.30
CA PRO A 264 -30.73 -6.46 11.74
C PRO A 264 -30.69 -6.53 10.21
N GLY A 265 -31.06 -7.70 9.70
CA GLY A 265 -31.02 -8.01 8.27
C GLY A 265 -29.66 -8.44 7.72
N THR A 266 -28.59 -8.40 8.50
CA THR A 266 -27.28 -8.84 8.02
C THR A 266 -27.22 -10.36 7.88
N MET A 267 -26.98 -10.85 6.67
CA MET A 267 -26.74 -12.25 6.38
C MET A 267 -25.45 -12.42 5.57
N LEU A 268 -24.62 -13.37 5.99
CA LEU A 268 -23.35 -13.71 5.36
C LEU A 268 -23.50 -14.91 4.41
N ALA A 269 -22.71 -14.89 3.34
CA ALA A 269 -22.47 -16.09 2.56
C ALA A 269 -21.68 -17.13 3.39
N ALA A 270 -21.67 -18.39 2.94
CA ALA A 270 -21.07 -19.50 3.69
C ALA A 270 -19.59 -19.27 4.05
N ARG A 271 -18.80 -18.72 3.13
CA ARG A 271 -17.37 -18.49 3.35
C ARG A 271 -17.08 -17.35 4.36
N PRO A 272 -17.66 -16.13 4.22
CA PRO A 272 -17.54 -15.10 5.26
C PRO A 272 -18.06 -15.56 6.63
N ALA A 273 -19.09 -16.42 6.66
CA ALA A 273 -19.58 -17.05 7.87
C ALA A 273 -18.53 -17.98 8.52
N ALA A 274 -17.83 -18.80 7.73
CA ALA A 274 -16.71 -19.61 8.21
C ALA A 274 -15.52 -18.75 8.70
N LEU A 275 -15.24 -17.60 8.07
CA LEU A 275 -14.23 -16.66 8.57
C LEU A 275 -14.63 -16.01 9.91
N LEU A 276 -15.93 -15.74 10.11
CA LEU A 276 -16.45 -15.29 11.39
C LEU A 276 -16.29 -16.37 12.48
N ALA A 277 -16.48 -17.64 12.13
CA ALA A 277 -16.18 -18.78 13.00
C ALA A 277 -14.69 -18.85 13.37
N ALA A 278 -13.79 -18.69 12.39
CA ALA A 278 -12.35 -18.61 12.63
C ALA A 278 -11.98 -17.46 13.59
N LEU A 279 -12.64 -16.30 13.46
CA LEU A 279 -12.46 -15.19 14.38
C LEU A 279 -12.88 -15.57 15.81
N ALA A 280 -14.01 -16.25 15.99
CA ALA A 280 -14.46 -16.69 17.30
C ALA A 280 -13.47 -17.67 17.98
N LEU A 281 -12.87 -18.58 17.21
CA LEU A 281 -11.83 -19.49 17.70
C LEU A 281 -10.55 -18.74 18.09
N ARG A 282 -10.06 -17.86 17.21
CA ARG A 282 -8.87 -17.02 17.49
C ARG A 282 -9.05 -16.20 18.77
N MET A 283 -10.27 -15.74 19.04
CA MET A 283 -10.61 -15.01 20.25
C MET A 283 -10.83 -15.89 21.49
N GLY A 284 -10.89 -17.21 21.31
CA GLY A 284 -11.08 -18.16 22.40
C GLY A 284 -12.50 -18.15 22.98
N ILE A 285 -13.53 -17.75 22.21
CA ILE A 285 -14.93 -17.65 22.67
C ILE A 285 -15.49 -19.04 22.96
N GLN A 286 -15.38 -19.48 24.22
CA GLN A 286 -15.66 -20.85 24.62
C GLN A 286 -17.06 -21.38 24.25
N PRO A 287 -18.16 -20.63 24.46
CA PRO A 287 -19.50 -21.13 24.14
C PRO A 287 -19.77 -21.39 22.65
N LEU A 288 -18.95 -20.83 21.75
CA LEU A 288 -19.10 -20.98 20.30
C LEU A 288 -18.07 -21.93 19.68
N ARG A 289 -17.16 -22.51 20.48
CA ARG A 289 -16.05 -23.32 19.95
C ARG A 289 -16.52 -24.49 19.12
N ASP A 290 -17.41 -25.33 19.65
CA ASP A 290 -17.89 -26.52 18.94
C ASP A 290 -18.60 -26.15 17.63
N ALA A 291 -19.43 -25.10 17.67
CA ALA A 291 -20.11 -24.58 16.49
C ALA A 291 -19.12 -23.99 15.46
N ALA A 292 -18.02 -23.39 15.91
CA ALA A 292 -17.00 -22.83 15.03
C ALA A 292 -16.12 -23.93 14.40
N ASP A 293 -15.71 -24.92 15.20
CA ASP A 293 -14.95 -26.07 14.74
C ASP A 293 -15.74 -26.82 13.66
N GLN A 294 -17.03 -27.11 13.91
CA GLN A 294 -17.89 -27.77 12.92
C GLN A 294 -18.02 -26.99 11.61
N GLU A 295 -18.11 -25.66 11.68
CA GLU A 295 -18.21 -24.80 10.48
C GLU A 295 -16.92 -24.85 9.66
N LEU A 296 -15.76 -24.71 10.32
CA LEU A 296 -14.46 -24.72 9.67
C LEU A 296 -14.09 -26.08 9.09
N LEU A 297 -14.41 -27.17 9.79
CA LEU A 297 -14.27 -28.53 9.27
C LEU A 297 -15.17 -28.78 8.04
N GLY A 298 -16.26 -28.03 7.86
CA GLY A 298 -17.07 -28.06 6.65
C GLY A 298 -16.42 -27.38 5.43
N PHE A 299 -15.27 -26.72 5.65
CA PHE A 299 -14.53 -25.94 4.66
C PHE A 299 -13.10 -26.45 4.40
N THR A 300 -12.71 -27.59 4.97
CA THR A 300 -11.34 -28.14 4.89
C THR A 300 -10.73 -28.13 3.49
N ASP A 301 -11.50 -28.50 2.47
CA ASP A 301 -11.08 -28.63 1.07
C ASP A 301 -11.46 -27.42 0.19
N LYS A 302 -11.99 -26.34 0.77
CA LYS A 302 -12.58 -25.20 0.03
C LYS A 302 -11.75 -23.92 0.11
N TRP A 303 -10.70 -23.88 0.94
CA TRP A 303 -9.91 -22.67 1.16
C TRP A 303 -8.92 -22.39 0.04
N ASN A 304 -8.22 -23.41 -0.46
CA ASN A 304 -7.26 -23.29 -1.55
C ASN A 304 -7.97 -23.24 -2.92
N ASN A 305 -8.64 -22.12 -3.20
CA ASN A 305 -9.35 -21.89 -4.45
C ASN A 305 -9.03 -20.48 -4.99
N LEU A 306 -8.51 -20.42 -6.22
CA LEU A 306 -8.16 -19.15 -6.89
C LEU A 306 -9.33 -18.42 -7.54
N ASP A 307 -10.47 -19.10 -7.74
CA ASP A 307 -11.70 -18.45 -8.21
C ASP A 307 -12.27 -17.48 -7.16
N ILE A 308 -11.68 -17.47 -5.95
CA ILE A 308 -12.03 -16.59 -4.85
C ILE A 308 -10.78 -15.79 -4.43
N PRO A 309 -10.46 -14.69 -5.14
CA PRO A 309 -9.30 -13.84 -4.86
C PRO A 309 -9.23 -13.32 -3.43
N GLU A 310 -10.39 -13.15 -2.78
CA GLU A 310 -10.55 -12.64 -1.42
C GLU A 310 -9.86 -13.54 -0.38
N THR A 311 -9.67 -14.83 -0.66
CA THR A 311 -8.85 -15.74 0.18
C THR A 311 -7.43 -15.25 0.32
N TRP A 312 -6.88 -14.75 -0.78
CA TRP A 312 -5.45 -14.63 -1.02
C TRP A 312 -4.95 -13.27 -0.55
N ASN A 313 -5.25 -12.98 0.70
CA ASN A 313 -4.74 -11.84 1.44
C ASN A 313 -4.15 -12.31 2.78
N ALA A 314 -3.12 -11.62 3.27
CA ALA A 314 -2.37 -12.06 4.45
C ALA A 314 -3.22 -12.09 5.72
N SER A 315 -4.21 -11.20 5.87
CA SER A 315 -5.10 -11.15 7.04
C SER A 315 -6.00 -12.38 7.11
N CYS A 316 -6.61 -12.76 5.99
CA CYS A 316 -7.48 -13.93 5.86
C CYS A 316 -6.69 -15.22 6.11
N LEU A 317 -5.56 -15.41 5.41
CA LEU A 317 -4.73 -16.59 5.59
C LEU A 317 -4.17 -16.69 7.02
N SER A 318 -3.77 -15.56 7.62
CA SER A 318 -3.33 -15.54 9.03
C SER A 318 -4.47 -15.94 9.98
N LEU A 319 -5.70 -15.47 9.74
CA LEU A 319 -6.84 -15.84 10.57
C LEU A 319 -7.13 -17.34 10.50
N LEU A 320 -7.04 -17.93 9.31
CA LEU A 320 -7.22 -19.37 9.10
C LEU A 320 -6.13 -20.19 9.79
N LEU A 321 -4.86 -19.78 9.64
CA LEU A 321 -3.73 -20.42 10.31
C LEU A 321 -3.83 -20.32 11.84
N ASP A 322 -4.31 -19.19 12.39
CA ASP A 322 -4.53 -19.03 13.84
C ASP A 322 -5.62 -19.98 14.36
N ALA A 323 -6.73 -20.09 13.62
CA ALA A 323 -7.84 -20.97 13.99
C ALA A 323 -7.46 -22.46 13.91
N ASP A 324 -6.72 -22.83 12.87
CA ASP A 324 -6.20 -24.19 12.67
C ASP A 324 -5.13 -24.56 13.73
N GLU A 325 -4.22 -23.65 14.09
CA GLU A 325 -3.25 -23.86 15.18
C GLU A 325 -3.94 -24.03 16.53
N ASP A 326 -4.96 -23.21 16.83
CA ASP A 326 -5.74 -23.34 18.06
C ASP A 326 -6.48 -24.69 18.14
N PHE A 327 -7.13 -25.11 17.06
CA PHE A 327 -7.81 -26.40 16.99
C PHE A 327 -6.85 -27.57 17.21
N GLU A 328 -5.73 -27.59 16.51
CA GLU A 328 -4.73 -28.66 16.65
C GLU A 328 -4.11 -28.71 18.04
N ARG A 329 -3.83 -27.54 18.65
CA ARG A 329 -3.36 -27.47 20.03
C ARG A 329 -4.38 -28.07 20.99
N ARG A 330 -5.66 -27.72 20.87
CA ARG A 330 -6.74 -28.28 21.70
C ARG A 330 -6.92 -29.79 21.52
N VAL A 331 -6.74 -30.29 20.30
CA VAL A 331 -6.76 -31.74 20.04
C VAL A 331 -5.57 -32.42 20.71
N ALA A 332 -4.36 -31.86 20.60
CA ALA A 332 -3.16 -32.40 21.24
C ALA A 332 -3.25 -32.41 22.78
N GLU A 333 -3.89 -31.39 23.36
CA GLU A 333 -4.17 -31.28 24.81
C GLU A 333 -5.33 -32.17 25.28
N GLY A 334 -6.08 -32.81 24.36
CA GLY A 334 -7.23 -33.65 24.68
C GLY A 334 -8.49 -32.87 25.09
N VAL A 335 -8.54 -31.56 24.85
CA VAL A 335 -9.68 -30.68 25.14
C VAL A 335 -10.80 -30.88 24.12
N THR A 336 -10.44 -31.02 22.85
CA THR A 336 -11.38 -31.19 21.74
C THR A 336 -11.17 -32.58 21.12
N PRO A 337 -12.20 -33.44 21.04
CA PRO A 337 -12.07 -34.74 20.40
C PRO A 337 -11.97 -34.56 18.89
N ARG A 338 -11.00 -35.23 18.26
CA ARG A 338 -10.95 -35.29 16.80
C ARG A 338 -11.96 -36.33 16.30
N PRO A 339 -12.91 -35.98 15.40
CA PRO A 339 -13.90 -36.93 14.90
C PRO A 339 -13.30 -38.11 14.15
N ASP A 340 -12.26 -37.85 13.34
CA ASP A 340 -11.51 -38.84 12.58
C ASP A 340 -10.03 -38.42 12.49
N PRO A 341 -9.05 -39.36 12.50
CA PRO A 341 -7.61 -39.06 12.43
C PRO A 341 -7.18 -38.14 11.29
N GLU A 342 -7.91 -38.09 10.17
CA GLU A 342 -7.62 -37.27 9.00
C GLU A 342 -8.35 -35.92 9.01
N THR A 343 -9.32 -35.74 9.91
CA THR A 343 -10.10 -34.48 10.00
C THR A 343 -9.19 -33.34 10.43
N ARG A 344 -9.05 -32.29 9.62
CA ARG A 344 -8.27 -31.08 9.90
C ARG A 344 -9.05 -29.84 9.45
N ILE A 345 -8.77 -28.66 10.03
CA ILE A 345 -9.32 -27.40 9.52
C ILE A 345 -8.64 -27.01 8.20
N LEU A 346 -7.32 -27.12 8.15
CA LEU A 346 -6.52 -26.98 6.92
C LEU A 346 -5.84 -28.30 6.58
N LEU A 347 -5.85 -28.68 5.30
CA LEU A 347 -5.01 -29.78 4.80
C LEU A 347 -3.53 -29.46 5.06
N GLU A 348 -2.70 -30.46 5.29
CA GLU A 348 -1.29 -30.26 5.65
C GLU A 348 -0.52 -29.47 4.58
N GLY A 349 -0.75 -29.78 3.30
CA GLY A 349 -0.18 -29.03 2.18
C GLY A 349 -0.66 -27.58 2.12
N ASP A 350 -1.96 -27.34 2.34
CA ASP A 350 -2.54 -25.99 2.35
C ASP A 350 -2.02 -25.16 3.53
N ARG A 351 -1.91 -25.77 4.72
CA ARG A 351 -1.33 -25.15 5.90
C ARG A 351 0.08 -24.66 5.62
N HIS A 352 0.92 -25.52 5.05
CA HIS A 352 2.31 -25.15 4.76
C HIS A 352 2.40 -24.10 3.66
N LEU A 353 1.61 -24.23 2.59
CA LEU A 353 1.53 -23.22 1.52
C LEU A 353 1.10 -21.85 2.06
N PHE A 354 0.00 -21.81 2.82
CA PHE A 354 -0.53 -20.57 3.41
C PHE A 354 0.48 -19.95 4.36
N LYS A 355 1.16 -20.77 5.18
CA LYS A 355 2.22 -20.30 6.06
C LYS A 355 3.37 -19.67 5.27
N THR A 356 3.90 -20.34 4.24
CA THR A 356 4.99 -19.80 3.42
C THR A 356 4.61 -18.46 2.78
N LEU A 357 3.39 -18.35 2.24
CA LEU A 357 2.91 -17.11 1.62
C LEU A 357 2.69 -15.99 2.64
N VAL A 358 2.12 -16.31 3.81
CA VAL A 358 1.94 -15.34 4.90
C VAL A 358 3.30 -14.86 5.41
N ASP A 359 4.24 -15.75 5.64
CA ASP A 359 5.59 -15.42 6.08
C ASP A 359 6.31 -14.54 5.05
N TYR A 360 6.21 -14.87 3.76
CA TYR A 360 6.74 -14.07 2.66
C TYR A 360 6.15 -12.66 2.66
N LYS A 361 4.82 -12.54 2.77
CA LYS A 361 4.16 -11.23 2.76
C LYS A 361 4.48 -10.42 4.01
N LEU A 362 4.59 -11.05 5.17
CA LEU A 362 4.99 -10.40 6.41
C LEU A 362 6.45 -9.94 6.38
N LEU A 363 7.34 -10.72 5.76
CA LEU A 363 8.71 -10.30 5.52
C LEU A 363 8.75 -9.07 4.62
N GLU A 364 8.01 -9.08 3.50
CA GLU A 364 7.89 -7.93 2.60
C GLU A 364 7.41 -6.67 3.34
N LEU A 365 6.38 -6.81 4.20
CA LEU A 365 5.86 -5.71 5.00
C LEU A 365 6.83 -5.21 6.09
N ASN A 366 7.79 -6.04 6.50
CA ASN A 366 8.81 -5.71 7.50
C ASN A 366 10.18 -5.37 6.88
N LEU A 367 10.26 -5.15 5.56
CA LEU A 367 11.53 -4.77 4.91
C LEU A 367 12.09 -3.45 5.45
N ASN A 368 11.22 -2.53 5.84
CA ASN A 368 11.59 -1.22 6.40
C ASN A 368 11.63 -1.21 7.94
N THR A 369 11.57 -2.38 8.58
CA THR A 369 11.69 -2.47 10.04
C THR A 369 13.06 -1.98 10.49
N THR A 370 13.11 -1.26 11.61
CA THR A 370 14.34 -0.71 12.18
C THR A 370 15.16 -1.83 12.79
N LEU A 371 16.35 -2.05 12.24
CA LEU A 371 17.32 -3.05 12.67
C LEU A 371 18.58 -2.35 13.19
N GLN A 372 19.20 -2.94 14.20
CA GLN A 372 20.41 -2.41 14.83
C GLN A 372 21.61 -3.25 14.41
N ALA A 373 22.31 -2.80 13.36
CA ALA A 373 23.53 -3.44 12.89
C ALA A 373 24.74 -2.92 13.70
N LYS A 374 25.55 -3.82 14.24
CA LYS A 374 26.81 -3.49 14.89
C LYS A 374 27.92 -3.46 13.86
N ILE A 375 28.53 -2.30 13.66
CA ILE A 375 29.62 -2.12 12.68
C ILE A 375 30.85 -1.50 13.33
N GLY A 376 31.99 -1.63 12.66
CA GLY A 376 33.21 -0.92 13.05
C GLY A 376 33.00 0.60 12.99
N TRP A 377 33.51 1.31 13.99
CA TRP A 377 33.44 2.77 14.10
C TRP A 377 34.08 3.46 12.90
N CYS A 378 33.44 4.51 12.39
CA CYS A 378 33.96 5.36 11.31
C CYS A 378 34.54 6.66 11.90
N PRO A 379 35.84 6.93 11.74
CA PRO A 379 36.44 8.21 12.13
C PRO A 379 36.01 9.37 11.21
N GLU A 380 35.32 10.35 11.80
CA GLU A 380 35.01 11.65 11.17
C GLU A 380 35.95 12.71 11.76
N LYS A 381 37.12 12.91 11.13
CA LYS A 381 38.20 13.81 11.61
C LYS A 381 38.46 13.68 13.12
N SER A 382 38.43 12.44 13.61
CA SER A 382 38.48 12.14 15.05
C SER A 382 39.91 11.97 15.54
N LYS A 383 40.20 12.42 16.76
CA LYS A 383 41.52 12.25 17.39
C LYS A 383 41.64 10.90 18.10
N VAL A 384 42.72 10.17 17.79
CA VAL A 384 43.13 8.88 18.38
C VAL A 384 44.66 8.82 18.33
N ALA A 385 45.30 7.97 19.15
CA ALA A 385 46.73 7.67 19.04
C ALA A 385 47.16 7.40 17.57
N VAL A 386 48.28 7.99 17.16
CA VAL A 386 48.80 7.97 15.77
C VAL A 386 49.28 6.58 15.34
N GLY A 387 49.61 5.71 16.30
CA GLY A 387 50.17 4.39 16.07
C GLY A 387 51.65 4.47 15.62
N PRO A 388 52.23 3.37 15.12
CA PRO A 388 53.62 3.32 14.69
C PRO A 388 53.99 4.50 13.78
N VAL A 389 55.10 5.13 14.12
CA VAL A 389 55.67 6.25 13.38
C VAL A 389 56.99 5.85 12.74
N ALA A 390 57.31 6.46 11.60
CA ALA A 390 58.60 6.36 10.94
C ALA A 390 59.13 7.77 10.62
N VAL A 391 60.43 7.98 10.80
CA VAL A 391 61.06 9.28 10.51
C VAL A 391 61.21 9.45 9.01
N CYS A 392 60.56 10.47 8.45
CA CYS A 392 60.59 10.74 7.01
C CYS A 392 61.97 11.25 6.56
N LYS A 393 62.54 10.65 5.50
CA LYS A 393 63.84 11.08 4.93
C LYS A 393 63.81 12.50 4.32
N GLY A 394 62.64 12.93 3.81
CA GLY A 394 62.42 14.27 3.26
C GLY A 394 62.32 15.36 4.33
N CYS A 395 61.17 15.45 5.01
CA CYS A 395 60.90 16.51 6.01
C CYS A 395 61.48 16.25 7.42
N ARG A 396 62.11 15.10 7.68
CA ARG A 396 62.72 14.72 8.97
C ARG A 396 61.79 14.58 10.17
N PHE A 397 60.49 14.85 10.02
CA PHE A 397 59.51 14.62 11.08
C PHE A 397 59.14 13.13 11.23
N PRO A 398 58.82 12.66 12.44
CA PRO A 398 58.14 11.39 12.65
C PRO A 398 56.72 11.43 12.04
N ARG A 399 56.38 10.44 11.22
CA ARG A 399 55.09 10.36 10.51
C ARG A 399 54.42 9.02 10.73
N SER A 400 53.09 9.04 10.82
CA SER A 400 52.31 7.79 10.83
C SER A 400 52.65 6.92 9.63
N VAL A 401 52.88 5.62 9.87
CA VAL A 401 53.13 4.64 8.80
C VAL A 401 52.00 4.57 7.77
N THR A 402 50.79 5.04 8.11
CA THR A 402 49.63 5.05 7.20
C THR A 402 49.83 5.96 5.99
N ILE A 403 50.74 6.94 6.07
CA ILE A 403 51.03 7.91 5.00
C ILE A 403 52.45 7.78 4.43
N MET A 404 53.20 6.75 4.82
CA MET A 404 54.58 6.55 4.40
C MET A 404 54.67 5.76 3.09
N GLY A 405 55.47 6.25 2.13
CA GLY A 405 55.81 5.54 0.90
C GLY A 405 56.89 4.47 1.11
N ASN A 406 57.15 3.62 0.12
CA ASN A 406 58.14 2.51 0.24
C ASN A 406 59.61 2.99 0.36
N ASP A 407 59.90 4.21 -0.09
CA ASP A 407 61.22 4.84 -0.11
C ASP A 407 61.63 5.48 1.24
N GLY A 408 60.73 5.51 2.22
CA GLY A 408 60.93 6.21 3.48
C GLY A 408 60.59 7.70 3.41
N ILE A 409 59.85 8.12 2.38
CA ILE A 409 59.34 9.49 2.23
C ILE A 409 57.83 9.50 2.49
N CYS A 410 57.36 10.46 3.28
CA CYS A 410 55.94 10.60 3.57
C CYS A 410 55.18 11.21 2.38
N GLY A 411 53.89 10.90 2.24
CA GLY A 411 53.05 11.40 1.16
C GLY A 411 52.80 12.91 1.14
N LEU A 412 53.27 13.66 2.14
CA LEU A 412 53.24 15.13 2.16
C LEU A 412 54.50 15.74 1.53
N CYS A 413 55.62 15.01 1.48
CA CYS A 413 56.84 15.51 0.89
C CYS A 413 56.76 15.50 -0.65
N PRO A 414 57.36 16.49 -1.33
CA PRO A 414 57.41 16.50 -2.78
C PRO A 414 58.12 15.25 -3.32
N GLN A 415 57.38 14.38 -3.99
CA GLN A 415 57.97 13.27 -4.73
C GLN A 415 58.61 13.85 -5.99
N HIS A 416 59.93 13.93 -6.02
CA HIS A 416 60.66 14.43 -7.19
C HIS A 416 60.38 13.46 -8.36
N ASP A 417 59.70 13.95 -9.40
CA ASP A 417 59.52 13.33 -10.73
C ASP A 417 58.70 12.03 -10.91
N HIS A 418 58.12 11.42 -9.87
CA HIS A 418 57.47 10.11 -10.04
C HIS A 418 55.98 10.13 -10.47
N CYS A 419 55.20 11.18 -10.18
CA CYS A 419 53.77 11.23 -10.52
C CYS A 419 53.32 12.59 -11.08
N LYS A 420 52.87 12.61 -12.35
CA LYS A 420 52.39 13.83 -13.06
C LYS A 420 50.86 14.04 -12.96
N CYS A 421 50.16 13.35 -12.07
CA CYS A 421 48.71 13.50 -11.95
C CYS A 421 48.34 14.85 -11.31
N SER A 422 47.14 15.36 -11.59
CA SER A 422 46.63 16.60 -10.98
C SER A 422 46.55 16.54 -9.46
N VAL A 423 46.38 15.34 -8.89
CA VAL A 423 46.26 15.10 -7.44
C VAL A 423 47.59 15.24 -6.69
N CYS A 424 48.72 14.95 -7.34
CA CYS A 424 50.06 14.99 -6.73
C CYS A 424 50.83 16.28 -7.04
N LYS A 425 50.19 17.27 -7.67
CA LYS A 425 50.81 18.59 -7.85
C LYS A 425 50.97 19.26 -6.47
N PRO A 426 52.14 19.83 -6.16
CA PRO A 426 52.32 20.61 -4.94
C PRO A 426 51.28 21.75 -4.90
N ALA A 427 50.64 21.93 -3.75
CA ALA A 427 49.80 23.10 -3.50
C ALA A 427 50.69 24.30 -3.16
N ASP A 428 50.19 25.51 -3.39
CA ASP A 428 50.93 26.76 -3.13
C ASP A 428 51.33 26.93 -1.64
N ASP A 429 50.67 26.22 -0.73
CA ASP A 429 50.88 26.20 0.72
C ASP A 429 51.60 24.92 1.22
N ALA A 430 52.30 24.19 0.34
CA ALA A 430 52.91 22.89 0.66
C ALA A 430 53.87 22.94 1.87
N ASP A 431 54.68 24.00 2.00
CA ASP A 431 55.64 24.15 3.11
C ASP A 431 54.94 24.26 4.47
N ILE A 432 53.79 24.94 4.52
CA ILE A 432 52.97 25.07 5.73
C ILE A 432 52.37 23.71 6.08
N ARG A 433 51.83 23.00 5.08
CA ARG A 433 51.22 21.67 5.26
C ARG A 433 52.20 20.61 5.77
N LEU A 434 53.49 20.78 5.47
CA LEU A 434 54.56 19.90 5.96
C LEU A 434 54.77 20.05 7.47
N CYS A 435 54.60 21.23 8.05
CA CYS A 435 54.89 21.45 9.48
C CYS A 435 53.64 21.41 10.38
N ASN A 436 52.44 21.34 9.80
CA ASN A 436 51.19 21.32 10.56
C ASN A 436 50.97 20.01 11.33
N ASN A 437 50.48 20.15 12.57
CA ASN A 437 50.07 19.06 13.46
C ASN A 437 51.12 17.95 13.60
N VAL A 438 52.40 18.33 13.67
CA VAL A 438 53.52 17.41 13.90
C VAL A 438 54.61 18.07 14.75
N SER A 439 55.29 17.28 15.57
CA SER A 439 56.49 17.66 16.34
C SER A 439 57.58 16.60 16.21
N TYR A 440 58.83 16.96 16.51
CA TYR A 440 59.94 15.98 16.60
C TYR A 440 59.78 15.00 17.77
N ASP A 441 58.98 15.37 18.77
CA ASP A 441 58.70 14.55 19.96
C ASP A 441 57.49 13.61 19.78
N ASP A 442 56.86 13.59 18.60
CA ASP A 442 55.68 12.75 18.38
C ASP A 442 56.05 11.25 18.45
N THR A 443 55.29 10.51 19.25
CA THR A 443 55.44 9.08 19.46
C THR A 443 54.19 8.35 18.99
N GLU A 444 54.18 7.02 19.05
CA GLU A 444 53.00 6.21 18.71
C GLU A 444 51.74 6.52 19.54
N ASN A 445 51.93 7.11 20.71
CA ASN A 445 50.86 7.49 21.64
C ASN A 445 50.36 8.92 21.42
N THR A 446 51.03 9.72 20.58
CA THR A 446 50.58 11.08 20.26
C THR A 446 49.23 11.04 19.55
N GLU A 447 48.30 11.93 19.93
CA GLU A 447 47.01 12.02 19.24
C GLU A 447 47.16 12.62 17.84
N ALA A 448 46.58 11.93 16.85
CA ALA A 448 46.49 12.42 15.49
C ALA A 448 45.06 12.32 14.96
N THR A 449 44.77 13.07 13.90
CA THR A 449 43.44 13.08 13.28
C THR A 449 43.31 11.93 12.29
N TRP A 450 42.33 11.05 12.53
CA TRP A 450 42.01 9.90 11.69
C TRP A 450 40.80 10.16 10.82
N VAL A 451 40.81 9.56 9.63
CA VAL A 451 39.66 9.50 8.70
C VAL A 451 39.58 8.11 8.06
N GLU A 452 38.42 7.78 7.48
CA GLU A 452 38.20 6.53 6.76
C GLU A 452 38.02 6.78 5.26
N CYS A 453 38.62 5.94 4.42
CA CYS A 453 38.44 6.02 2.98
C CYS A 453 36.98 5.76 2.57
N PHE A 454 36.40 6.65 1.77
CA PHE A 454 35.00 6.60 1.36
C PHE A 454 34.72 5.50 0.31
N THR A 455 35.74 4.92 -0.31
CA THR A 455 35.56 3.82 -1.27
C THR A 455 35.04 2.55 -0.56
N PRO A 456 33.87 2.00 -0.94
CA PRO A 456 33.25 0.85 -0.26
C PRO A 456 34.13 -0.40 -0.18
N SER A 457 34.89 -0.71 -1.22
CA SER A 457 35.82 -1.85 -1.26
C SER A 457 37.09 -1.65 -0.41
N CYS A 458 37.35 -0.42 0.05
CA CYS A 458 38.58 -0.06 0.77
C CYS A 458 38.34 0.14 2.26
N ARG A 459 37.50 1.12 2.63
CA ARG A 459 37.20 1.51 4.04
C ARG A 459 38.42 1.55 4.97
N ALA A 460 39.59 1.85 4.42
CA ALA A 460 40.83 1.87 5.16
C ALA A 460 40.95 3.18 5.94
N GLN A 461 41.36 3.07 7.20
CA GLN A 461 41.60 4.19 8.10
C GLN A 461 43.06 4.64 7.99
N TYR A 462 43.27 5.95 7.98
CA TYR A 462 44.58 6.58 7.87
C TYR A 462 44.60 7.96 8.53
N VAL A 463 45.80 8.42 8.86
CA VAL A 463 46.04 9.72 9.51
C VAL A 463 46.06 10.86 8.50
N VAL A 464 45.46 11.99 8.87
CA VAL A 464 45.47 13.25 8.12
C VAL A 464 46.06 14.37 8.98
N TYR A 465 47.17 14.94 8.53
CA TYR A 465 47.85 16.04 9.23
C TYR A 465 47.23 17.42 8.98
N ASN A 466 46.43 17.58 7.91
CA ASN A 466 45.83 18.86 7.52
C ASN A 466 44.28 18.75 7.40
N PRO A 467 43.56 18.49 8.50
CA PRO A 467 42.12 18.17 8.45
C PRO A 467 41.23 19.32 7.96
N GLU A 468 41.62 20.58 8.19
CA GLU A 468 40.88 21.76 7.73
C GLU A 468 40.90 21.92 6.21
N THR A 469 41.88 21.32 5.53
CA THR A 469 41.98 21.33 4.07
C THR A 469 41.20 20.18 3.41
N LEU A 470 40.73 19.22 4.20
CA LEU A 470 39.93 18.10 3.71
C LEU A 470 38.45 18.51 3.65
N ASN A 471 38.08 19.15 2.54
CA ASN A 471 36.73 19.66 2.25
C ASN A 471 35.92 18.74 1.33
N VAL A 472 36.42 17.52 1.09
CA VAL A 472 35.77 16.49 0.26
C VAL A 472 35.75 15.17 1.01
N ARG A 473 34.94 14.21 0.54
CA ARG A 473 34.92 12.84 1.08
C ARG A 473 36.34 12.27 1.11
N ALA A 474 36.75 11.75 2.26
CA ALA A 474 38.07 11.21 2.47
C ALA A 474 38.35 10.06 1.49
N LYS A 475 39.44 10.12 0.73
CA LYS A 475 39.91 9.02 -0.12
C LYS A 475 41.41 8.82 0.14
N CYS A 476 41.81 7.58 0.41
CA CYS A 476 43.22 7.25 0.63
C CYS A 476 44.04 7.42 -0.65
N TYR A 477 45.37 7.47 -0.51
CA TYR A 477 46.29 7.59 -1.64
C TYR A 477 46.04 6.54 -2.73
N TYR A 478 45.87 5.27 -2.34
CA TYR A 478 45.69 4.15 -3.27
C TYR A 478 44.41 4.29 -4.10
N CYS A 479 43.26 4.55 -3.46
CA CYS A 479 41.99 4.74 -4.17
C CYS A 479 41.96 6.01 -5.03
N ARG A 480 42.76 7.04 -4.70
CA ARG A 480 42.92 8.21 -5.59
C ARG A 480 43.72 7.88 -6.85
N HIS A 481 44.50 6.81 -6.83
CA HIS A 481 45.42 6.40 -7.90
C HIS A 481 45.06 5.06 -8.55
N GLU A 482 43.89 4.48 -8.24
CA GLU A 482 43.46 3.17 -8.72
C GLU A 482 43.47 3.06 -10.27
N ASN A 483 43.06 4.15 -10.94
CA ASN A 483 43.04 4.25 -12.40
C ASN A 483 44.36 4.77 -13.01
N SER A 484 45.40 4.99 -12.19
CA SER A 484 46.70 5.47 -12.69
C SER A 484 47.51 4.30 -13.25
N PRO A 485 47.95 4.35 -14.53
CA PRO A 485 48.80 3.32 -15.12
C PRO A 485 50.19 3.23 -14.49
N LYS A 486 50.55 4.20 -13.62
CA LYS A 486 51.86 4.29 -12.95
C LYS A 486 51.84 3.87 -11.48
N ALA A 487 50.70 3.45 -10.94
CA ALA A 487 50.62 3.03 -9.54
C ALA A 487 51.24 1.62 -9.37
N GLU A 488 52.31 1.51 -8.56
CA GLU A 488 52.97 0.23 -8.25
C GLU A 488 52.05 -0.76 -7.52
N SER A 489 51.06 -0.26 -6.77
CA SER A 489 50.05 -1.06 -6.09
C SER A 489 48.69 -0.36 -6.13
N LYS A 490 47.68 -1.06 -6.63
CA LYS A 490 46.31 -0.54 -6.79
C LYS A 490 45.43 -0.75 -5.56
N THR A 491 45.85 -1.61 -4.64
CA THR A 491 45.10 -1.97 -3.43
C THR A 491 45.80 -1.43 -2.20
N ALA A 492 45.06 -0.74 -1.32
CA ALA A 492 45.61 -0.25 -0.07
C ALA A 492 46.13 -1.44 0.80
N PRO A 493 47.38 -1.38 1.30
CA PRO A 493 47.95 -2.42 2.14
C PRO A 493 47.36 -2.31 3.55
N CYS A 494 46.21 -2.93 3.77
CA CYS A 494 45.51 -2.86 5.04
C CYS A 494 45.87 -4.01 5.98
N VAL A 495 45.69 -3.79 7.27
CA VAL A 495 45.58 -4.82 8.31
C VAL A 495 44.22 -4.65 8.98
N GLU A 496 43.51 -5.75 9.18
CA GLU A 496 42.17 -5.75 9.79
C GLU A 496 42.26 -5.98 11.29
N CYS A 497 41.56 -5.16 12.07
CA CYS A 497 41.49 -5.30 13.52
C CYS A 497 40.61 -6.47 13.93
N THR A 498 41.10 -7.33 14.81
CA THR A 498 40.34 -8.51 15.28
C THR A 498 39.15 -8.19 16.19
N GLN A 499 39.07 -6.97 16.74
CA GLN A 499 37.99 -6.56 17.62
C GLN A 499 36.86 -5.81 16.90
N CYS A 500 37.17 -4.79 16.10
CA CYS A 500 36.16 -3.96 15.43
C CYS A 500 36.06 -4.21 13.91
N LEU A 501 36.92 -5.07 13.35
CA LEU A 501 37.02 -5.38 11.92
C LEU A 501 37.32 -4.16 11.02
N ASN A 502 37.74 -3.03 11.61
CA ASN A 502 38.21 -1.89 10.84
C ASN A 502 39.56 -2.20 10.20
N ARG A 503 39.73 -1.72 8.97
CA ARG A 503 40.97 -1.86 8.19
C ARG A 503 41.83 -0.62 8.38
N VAL A 504 43.10 -0.79 8.73
CA VAL A 504 44.07 0.31 8.87
C VAL A 504 45.16 0.18 7.82
N ILE A 505 45.53 1.27 7.15
CA ILE A 505 46.64 1.26 6.19
C ILE A 505 47.95 1.02 6.95
N TRP A 506 48.63 -0.07 6.66
CA TRP A 506 49.94 -0.37 7.23
C TRP A 506 50.79 -1.13 6.20
N PRO A 507 51.65 -0.44 5.44
CA PRO A 507 52.49 -1.08 4.42
C PRO A 507 53.41 -2.13 5.03
N LYS A 508 53.65 -3.23 4.29
CA LYS A 508 54.44 -4.39 4.77
C LYS A 508 55.88 -4.01 5.18
N THR A 509 56.48 -3.03 4.52
CA THR A 509 57.82 -2.51 4.79
C THR A 509 57.97 -1.88 6.18
N TYR A 510 56.86 -1.46 6.79
CA TYR A 510 56.82 -0.83 8.11
C TYR A 510 56.25 -1.75 9.20
N ARG A 511 56.07 -3.05 8.92
CA ARG A 511 55.64 -4.05 9.92
C ARG A 511 56.89 -4.69 10.53
N SER A 512 56.86 -5.01 11.82
CA SER A 512 57.92 -5.80 12.45
C SER A 512 57.98 -7.21 11.85
N ALA A 513 59.16 -7.84 11.87
CA ALA A 513 59.33 -9.21 11.37
C ALA A 513 58.45 -10.21 12.14
N ASP A 514 58.24 -9.95 13.43
CA ASP A 514 57.40 -10.76 14.33
C ASP A 514 55.93 -10.31 14.37
N PHE A 515 55.48 -9.48 13.42
CA PHE A 515 54.11 -8.96 13.40
C PHE A 515 53.10 -10.06 13.07
N ASP A 516 52.26 -10.40 14.04
CA ASP A 516 51.13 -11.31 13.85
C ASP A 516 49.84 -10.54 13.53
N VAL A 517 49.33 -10.75 12.32
CA VAL A 517 48.08 -10.14 11.82
C VAL A 517 46.87 -10.60 12.64
N SER A 518 46.88 -11.82 13.17
CA SER A 518 45.73 -12.41 13.86
C SER A 518 45.50 -11.86 15.28
N THR A 519 46.46 -11.11 15.82
CA THR A 519 46.38 -10.48 17.14
C THR A 519 46.24 -8.96 17.07
N PHE A 520 46.22 -8.39 15.85
CA PHE A 520 46.20 -6.95 15.65
C PHE A 520 44.92 -6.28 16.18
N LYS A 521 45.11 -5.30 17.06
CA LYS A 521 44.08 -4.34 17.48
C LYS A 521 44.41 -2.97 16.88
N CYS A 522 43.42 -2.33 16.25
CA CYS A 522 43.62 -0.96 15.77
C CYS A 522 43.82 0.01 16.94
N TYR A 523 44.42 1.17 16.66
CA TYR A 523 44.77 2.15 17.68
C TYR A 523 43.55 2.72 18.42
N ALA A 524 42.38 2.71 17.78
CA ALA A 524 41.12 3.05 18.45
C ALA A 524 40.67 1.95 19.43
N CYS A 525 40.85 0.66 19.11
CA CYS A 525 40.54 -0.45 20.03
C CYS A 525 41.57 -0.59 21.15
N ALA A 526 42.82 -0.19 20.90
CA ALA A 526 43.87 -0.17 21.90
C ALA A 526 43.67 0.95 22.95
N THR A 527 42.81 1.94 22.64
CA THR A 527 42.38 2.98 23.58
C THR A 527 41.00 2.64 24.15
N ASN A 528 40.55 3.32 25.22
CA ASN A 528 39.22 3.12 25.83
C ASN A 528 38.04 3.63 24.97
N ARG A 529 38.17 3.66 23.64
CA ARG A 529 37.13 4.12 22.73
C ARG A 529 36.18 2.98 22.36
N VAL A 530 34.90 3.28 22.28
CA VAL A 530 33.91 2.35 21.74
C VAL A 530 34.07 2.29 20.22
N THR A 531 34.54 1.16 19.71
CA THR A 531 34.87 0.95 18.29
C THR A 531 33.92 0.02 17.55
N VAL A 532 33.02 -0.64 18.25
CA VAL A 532 31.86 -1.33 17.67
C VAL A 532 30.64 -0.50 18.02
N VAL A 533 29.98 0.07 17.02
CA VAL A 533 28.89 1.03 17.19
C VAL A 533 27.61 0.48 16.59
N ASN A 534 26.47 0.86 17.19
CA ASN A 534 25.17 0.56 16.63
C ASN A 534 24.91 1.50 15.44
N HIS A 535 24.45 0.92 14.34
CA HIS A 535 24.03 1.61 13.15
C HIS A 535 22.59 1.19 12.85
N GLU A 536 21.71 2.17 12.83
CA GLU A 536 20.31 1.96 12.46
C GLU A 536 20.22 1.70 10.95
N THR A 537 19.60 0.58 10.58
CA THR A 537 19.36 0.19 9.19
C THR A 537 18.01 -0.51 9.06
N SER A 538 17.70 -1.05 7.88
CA SER A 538 16.52 -1.88 7.63
C SER A 538 16.91 -3.10 6.78
N ALA A 539 16.01 -4.09 6.68
CA ALA A 539 16.26 -5.24 5.81
C ALA A 539 16.39 -4.80 4.35
N LYS A 540 15.58 -3.83 3.90
CA LYS A 540 15.69 -3.21 2.58
C LYS A 540 17.05 -2.54 2.37
N GLY A 541 17.51 -1.76 3.35
CA GLY A 541 18.82 -1.11 3.30
C GLY A 541 19.98 -2.10 3.20
N LEU A 542 19.90 -3.21 3.96
CA LEU A 542 20.87 -4.29 3.88
C LEU A 542 20.80 -5.05 2.54
N SER A 543 19.60 -5.32 2.03
CA SER A 543 19.40 -6.00 0.74
C SER A 543 19.91 -5.21 -0.45
N ASN A 544 19.79 -3.88 -0.43
CA ASN A 544 20.34 -3.04 -1.51
C ASN A 544 21.86 -3.24 -1.69
N GLU A 545 22.58 -3.55 -0.61
CA GLU A 545 24.03 -3.79 -0.63
C GLU A 545 24.40 -5.27 -0.77
N ASN A 546 23.66 -6.18 -0.11
CA ASN A 546 24.04 -7.59 0.05
C ASN A 546 23.22 -8.54 -0.84
N GLY A 547 22.19 -8.03 -1.54
CA GLY A 547 21.17 -8.82 -2.23
C GLY A 547 20.16 -9.47 -1.28
N ASP A 548 19.21 -10.21 -1.85
CA ASP A 548 18.05 -10.76 -1.13
C ASP A 548 18.19 -12.23 -0.70
N ALA A 549 19.31 -12.88 -1.03
CA ALA A 549 19.49 -14.32 -0.80
C ALA A 549 19.44 -14.73 0.69
N TRP A 550 19.75 -13.79 1.60
CA TRP A 550 19.67 -14.00 3.05
C TRP A 550 18.24 -13.81 3.60
N LEU A 551 17.35 -13.24 2.81
CA LEU A 551 15.93 -13.02 3.15
C LEU A 551 15.03 -14.10 2.56
N LEU A 552 15.32 -14.58 1.35
CA LEU A 552 14.47 -15.51 0.63
C LEU A 552 15.30 -16.50 -0.19
N ARG A 553 15.17 -17.79 0.12
CA ARG A 553 15.51 -18.86 -0.82
C ARG A 553 14.31 -19.03 -1.76
N ASN A 554 14.54 -18.96 -3.07
CA ASN A 554 13.51 -19.06 -4.09
C ASN A 554 14.07 -19.86 -5.27
N GLU A 555 14.18 -21.18 -5.09
CA GLU A 555 14.71 -22.06 -6.13
C GLU A 555 13.79 -22.08 -7.36
N GLY A 556 14.37 -22.12 -8.55
CA GLY A 556 13.60 -22.06 -9.81
C GLY A 556 12.89 -20.72 -10.07
N SER A 557 13.09 -19.70 -9.23
CA SER A 557 12.40 -18.40 -9.34
C SER A 557 10.87 -18.53 -9.38
N LEU A 558 10.32 -19.42 -8.53
CA LEU A 558 8.88 -19.66 -8.44
C LEU A 558 8.11 -18.38 -8.14
N ILE A 559 8.57 -17.59 -7.16
CA ILE A 559 8.09 -16.23 -6.96
C ILE A 559 8.83 -15.32 -7.93
N LYS A 560 8.16 -14.91 -9.00
CA LYS A 560 8.70 -13.92 -9.96
C LYS A 560 8.75 -12.54 -9.30
N ASP A 561 9.90 -11.87 -9.42
CA ASP A 561 10.15 -10.52 -8.88
C ASP A 561 9.74 -10.37 -7.40
N PRO A 562 10.48 -10.99 -6.47
CA PRO A 562 10.15 -10.94 -5.05
C PRO A 562 10.16 -9.50 -4.52
N PHE A 563 9.39 -9.25 -3.46
CA PHE A 563 9.31 -7.97 -2.75
C PHE A 563 8.75 -6.79 -3.57
N ASN A 564 7.87 -7.07 -4.54
CA ASN A 564 7.26 -6.09 -5.45
C ASN A 564 6.02 -5.37 -4.87
N GLY A 565 5.61 -5.66 -3.64
CA GLY A 565 4.47 -5.03 -2.97
C GLY A 565 3.09 -5.50 -3.44
N ARG A 566 2.99 -6.40 -4.43
CA ARG A 566 1.73 -6.91 -4.98
C ARG A 566 0.99 -7.83 -4.00
N SER A 567 -0.28 -8.09 -4.27
CA SER A 567 -1.10 -8.97 -3.42
C SER A 567 -0.63 -10.42 -3.50
N LEU A 568 -0.92 -11.21 -2.45
CA LEU A 568 -0.64 -12.65 -2.47
C LEU A 568 -1.39 -13.34 -3.61
N PHE A 569 -2.61 -12.91 -3.91
CA PHE A 569 -3.36 -13.36 -5.09
C PHE A 569 -2.57 -13.22 -6.39
N HIS A 570 -1.95 -12.06 -6.61
CA HIS A 570 -1.11 -11.83 -7.78
C HIS A 570 0.09 -12.78 -7.78
N THR A 571 0.78 -12.93 -6.65
CA THR A 571 1.93 -13.84 -6.52
C THR A 571 1.56 -15.28 -6.88
N ILE A 572 0.52 -15.85 -6.27
CA ILE A 572 0.13 -17.26 -6.51
C ILE A 572 -0.43 -17.49 -7.92
N SER A 573 -1.10 -16.49 -8.51
CA SER A 573 -1.66 -16.59 -9.87
C SER A 573 -0.58 -16.67 -10.95
N GLN A 574 0.62 -16.13 -10.68
CA GLN A 574 1.76 -16.21 -11.59
C GLN A 574 2.51 -17.55 -11.52
N VAL A 575 2.22 -18.37 -10.50
CA VAL A 575 2.82 -19.69 -10.32
C VAL A 575 1.95 -20.74 -11.04
N PRO A 576 2.51 -21.50 -12.00
CA PRO A 576 1.79 -22.58 -12.66
C PRO A 576 1.24 -23.59 -11.64
N GLU A 577 0.02 -24.08 -11.86
CA GLU A 577 -0.65 -25.00 -10.94
C GLU A 577 0.20 -26.23 -10.58
N SER A 578 0.90 -26.79 -11.57
CA SER A 578 1.79 -27.95 -11.39
C SER A 578 3.00 -27.69 -10.48
N GLN A 579 3.36 -26.43 -10.23
CA GLN A 579 4.50 -26.02 -9.43
C GLN A 579 4.11 -25.39 -8.08
N ARG A 580 2.81 -25.18 -7.80
CA ARG A 580 2.37 -24.54 -6.55
C ARG A 580 2.73 -25.34 -5.31
N ALA A 581 2.65 -26.67 -5.38
CA ALA A 581 3.10 -27.53 -4.29
C ALA A 581 4.59 -27.34 -3.98
N ALA A 582 5.41 -27.06 -5.00
CA ALA A 582 6.84 -26.83 -4.84
C ALA A 582 7.17 -25.53 -4.07
N LEU A 583 6.24 -24.57 -3.97
CA LEU A 583 6.41 -23.40 -3.09
C LEU A 583 6.67 -23.79 -1.63
N THR A 584 6.22 -24.97 -1.21
CA THR A 584 6.41 -25.45 0.16
C THR A 584 7.84 -25.95 0.44
N THR A 585 8.57 -26.37 -0.60
CA THR A 585 9.92 -26.96 -0.51
C THR A 585 11.00 -26.01 -1.04
N ASP A 586 10.70 -25.32 -2.13
CA ASP A 586 11.66 -24.58 -2.94
C ASP A 586 11.73 -23.09 -2.53
N VAL A 587 10.75 -22.64 -1.74
CA VAL A 587 10.71 -21.29 -1.16
C VAL A 587 10.87 -21.37 0.36
N GLU A 588 11.90 -20.71 0.87
CA GLU A 588 12.16 -20.58 2.32
C GLU A 588 12.35 -19.11 2.69
N VAL A 589 11.51 -18.63 3.60
CA VAL A 589 11.54 -17.25 4.12
C VAL A 589 12.49 -17.21 5.32
N ILE A 590 13.48 -16.33 5.25
CA ILE A 590 14.60 -16.24 6.22
C ILE A 590 15.27 -17.61 6.40
N PRO A 591 16.07 -18.06 5.42
CA PRO A 591 16.65 -19.40 5.43
C PRO A 591 17.46 -19.68 6.70
N SER A 592 17.28 -20.87 7.27
CA SER A 592 17.95 -21.24 8.51
C SER A 592 19.48 -21.28 8.33
N ALA A 593 20.22 -20.65 9.26
CA ALA A 593 21.69 -20.60 9.24
C ALA A 593 22.38 -21.98 9.27
N GLN A 594 21.65 -23.04 9.57
CA GLN A 594 22.13 -24.44 9.55
C GLN A 594 22.29 -25.00 8.13
N GLN A 595 21.69 -24.37 7.11
CA GLN A 595 21.70 -24.87 5.72
C GLN A 595 22.63 -24.05 4.79
N GLN A 596 23.20 -22.93 5.24
CA GLN A 596 24.06 -22.05 4.45
C GLN A 596 25.36 -21.69 5.19
N GLN A 597 26.37 -21.23 4.43
CA GLN A 597 27.56 -20.58 4.99
C GLN A 597 27.13 -19.45 5.96
N PRO A 598 27.93 -19.10 6.99
CA PRO A 598 27.59 -18.04 7.92
C PRO A 598 27.21 -16.76 7.16
N ILE A 599 26.05 -16.19 7.48
CA ILE A 599 25.50 -15.01 6.81
C ILE A 599 26.49 -13.86 6.98
N LYS A 600 27.02 -13.35 5.87
CA LYS A 600 27.94 -12.22 5.83
C LYS A 600 27.19 -11.01 5.30
N LEU A 601 26.86 -10.08 6.18
CA LEU A 601 26.26 -8.80 5.82
C LEU A 601 27.28 -7.69 5.95
N THR A 602 27.13 -6.70 5.09
CA THR A 602 27.90 -5.46 5.08
C THR A 602 26.97 -4.26 5.12
N VAL A 603 27.41 -3.19 5.78
CA VAL A 603 26.77 -1.88 5.75
C VAL A 603 27.82 -0.87 5.32
N ARG A 604 27.57 -0.21 4.20
CA ARG A 604 28.51 0.70 3.53
C ARG A 604 29.87 0.02 3.29
N GLY A 605 29.93 -1.26 3.01
CA GLY A 605 31.14 -2.06 2.81
C GLY A 605 31.87 -2.46 4.10
N LYS A 606 31.30 -2.16 5.28
CA LYS A 606 31.85 -2.59 6.58
C LYS A 606 31.14 -3.85 7.06
N PRO A 607 31.85 -4.87 7.56
CA PRO A 607 31.24 -6.10 8.04
C PRO A 607 30.34 -5.85 9.26
N VAL A 608 29.19 -6.49 9.26
CA VAL A 608 28.25 -6.51 10.38
C VAL A 608 28.69 -7.57 11.39
N HIS A 609 28.77 -7.19 12.67
CA HIS A 609 29.22 -8.05 13.77
C HIS A 609 28.13 -8.97 14.31
N ASN A 610 26.86 -8.60 14.13
CA ASN A 610 25.71 -9.30 14.69
C ASN A 610 24.67 -9.74 13.64
N PRO A 611 25.06 -10.41 12.54
CA PRO A 611 24.11 -10.83 11.51
C PRO A 611 23.02 -11.77 12.05
N ALA A 612 23.35 -12.63 13.03
CA ALA A 612 22.37 -13.51 13.67
C ALA A 612 21.29 -12.74 14.44
N ASP A 613 21.65 -11.68 15.18
CA ASP A 613 20.69 -10.86 15.93
C ASP A 613 19.72 -10.14 14.96
N ILE A 614 20.21 -9.70 13.80
CA ILE A 614 19.39 -9.06 12.75
C ILE A 614 18.36 -10.04 12.20
N VAL A 615 18.80 -11.25 11.88
CA VAL A 615 17.95 -12.33 11.35
C VAL A 615 16.91 -12.78 12.38
N GLU A 616 17.29 -12.92 13.64
CA GLU A 616 16.36 -13.28 14.72
C GLU A 616 15.33 -12.18 14.97
N CYS A 617 15.74 -10.91 14.92
CA CYS A 617 14.82 -9.78 15.04
C CYS A 617 13.74 -9.82 13.93
N LEU A 618 14.15 -9.99 12.67
CA LEU A 618 13.22 -10.11 11.54
C LEU A 618 12.34 -11.36 11.66
N SER A 619 12.93 -12.49 12.02
CA SER A 619 12.20 -13.74 12.26
C SER A 619 11.14 -13.58 13.34
N GLY A 620 11.44 -12.82 14.41
CA GLY A 620 10.50 -12.51 15.47
C GLY A 620 9.27 -11.75 14.97
N TRP A 621 9.44 -10.76 14.09
CA TRP A 621 8.32 -10.02 13.48
C TRP A 621 7.46 -10.91 12.57
N VAL A 622 8.09 -11.72 11.73
CA VAL A 622 7.39 -12.64 10.81
C VAL A 622 6.62 -13.70 11.61
N ARG A 623 7.27 -14.39 12.55
CA ARG A 623 6.66 -15.45 13.38
C ARG A 623 5.52 -14.92 14.25
N SER A 624 5.64 -13.70 14.78
CA SER A 624 4.57 -13.06 15.55
C SER A 624 3.44 -12.50 14.69
N ARG A 625 3.56 -12.55 13.36
CA ARG A 625 2.65 -11.96 12.37
C ARG A 625 2.32 -10.49 12.64
N ARG A 626 3.36 -9.74 13.05
CA ARG A 626 3.28 -8.31 13.33
C ARG A 626 4.13 -7.54 12.33
N THR A 627 3.78 -6.27 12.16
CA THR A 627 4.57 -5.32 11.40
C THR A 627 4.95 -4.17 12.30
N GLU A 628 6.17 -3.66 12.18
CA GLU A 628 6.55 -2.47 12.91
C GLU A 628 5.76 -1.25 12.39
N SER A 629 5.13 -0.51 13.31
CA SER A 629 4.47 0.75 13.00
C SER A 629 5.46 1.91 13.07
N GLY A 630 5.17 2.96 12.31
CA GLY A 630 5.77 4.27 12.46
C GLY A 630 4.69 5.32 12.70
N VAL A 631 5.09 6.47 13.23
CA VAL A 631 4.17 7.56 13.56
C VAL A 631 4.18 8.59 12.42
N CYS A 632 3.00 8.90 11.87
CA CYS A 632 2.86 10.04 10.97
C CYS A 632 3.08 11.35 11.74
N SER A 633 4.03 12.17 11.33
CA SER A 633 4.34 13.45 12.00
C SER A 633 3.24 14.51 11.84
N LEU A 634 2.25 14.30 10.96
CA LEU A 634 1.16 15.26 10.73
C LEU A 634 -0.12 14.89 11.50
N CYS A 635 -0.58 13.64 11.41
CA CYS A 635 -1.80 13.18 12.10
C CYS A 635 -1.54 12.41 13.40
N PHE A 636 -0.27 12.13 13.73
CA PHE A 636 0.17 11.39 14.92
C PHE A 636 -0.35 9.94 15.02
N SER A 637 -0.88 9.42 13.92
CA SER A 637 -1.41 8.07 13.79
C SER A 637 -0.29 7.05 13.52
N ASN A 638 -0.43 5.85 14.09
CA ASN A 638 0.46 4.70 13.92
C ASN A 638 0.15 3.95 12.62
N VAL A 639 0.91 4.23 11.58
CA VAL A 639 0.77 3.57 10.27
C VAL A 639 1.91 2.58 10.05
N LYS A 640 1.76 1.67 9.08
CA LYS A 640 2.88 0.78 8.72
C LYS A 640 4.05 1.61 8.20
N LYS A 641 5.29 1.24 8.51
CA LYS A 641 6.47 1.95 8.00
C LYS A 641 6.54 1.99 6.48
N THR A 642 6.02 0.97 5.80
CA THR A 642 5.88 0.93 4.34
C THR A 642 4.93 1.99 3.76
N ASP A 643 4.06 2.58 4.58
CA ASP A 643 3.07 3.57 4.17
C ASP A 643 3.50 5.00 4.55
N LEU A 644 4.63 5.14 5.24
CA LEU A 644 5.26 6.41 5.53
C LEU A 644 6.18 6.83 4.38
N ARG A 645 6.17 8.13 4.09
CA ARG A 645 7.06 8.76 3.12
C ARG A 645 7.70 9.98 3.76
N ARG A 646 8.90 10.35 3.32
CA ARG A 646 9.50 11.64 3.70
C ARG A 646 8.56 12.77 3.27
N ALA A 647 8.32 13.72 4.16
CA ALA A 647 7.34 14.78 3.93
C ALA A 647 7.62 15.64 2.68
N CYS A 648 8.89 15.81 2.29
CA CYS A 648 9.26 16.66 1.15
C CYS A 648 10.46 16.17 0.32
N GLY A 649 11.07 15.04 0.67
CA GLY A 649 12.25 14.49 -0.02
C GLY A 649 13.56 15.28 0.14
N ARG A 650 13.59 16.46 0.77
CA ARG A 650 14.81 17.28 0.90
C ARG A 650 15.74 16.79 2.02
N LYS A 651 17.06 16.84 1.79
CA LYS A 651 18.09 16.58 2.83
C LYS A 651 17.87 17.49 4.06
N GLY A 652 18.03 16.92 5.25
CA GLY A 652 17.80 17.60 6.54
C GLY A 652 16.32 17.73 6.95
N CYS A 653 15.36 17.25 6.15
CA CYS A 653 13.96 17.11 6.59
C CYS A 653 13.65 15.63 6.87
N HIS A 654 13.72 15.23 8.14
CA HIS A 654 13.53 13.84 8.57
C HIS A 654 12.07 13.49 8.92
N GLN A 655 11.14 14.42 8.71
CA GLN A 655 9.72 14.22 9.04
C GLN A 655 9.07 13.24 8.06
N GLN A 656 8.27 12.32 8.60
CA GLN A 656 7.58 11.28 7.84
C GLN A 656 6.05 11.47 7.93
N VAL A 657 5.35 11.27 6.82
CA VAL A 657 3.89 11.40 6.77
C VAL A 657 3.25 10.21 6.07
N CYS A 658 2.03 9.87 6.48
CA CYS A 658 1.24 8.86 5.80
C CYS A 658 0.73 9.37 4.44
N SER A 659 0.37 8.45 3.55
CA SER A 659 -0.17 8.77 2.22
C SER A 659 -1.41 9.68 2.28
N GLY A 660 -2.30 9.47 3.24
CA GLY A 660 -3.48 10.31 3.49
C GLY A 660 -3.09 11.77 3.78
N CYS A 661 -2.24 11.99 4.79
CA CYS A 661 -1.74 13.33 5.11
C CYS A 661 -0.98 14.01 3.96
N SER A 662 -0.20 13.25 3.20
CA SER A 662 0.48 13.77 2.01
C SER A 662 -0.51 14.24 0.95
N LYS A 663 -1.55 13.43 0.68
CA LYS A 663 -2.64 13.74 -0.24
C LYS A 663 -3.47 14.93 0.23
N ASP A 664 -3.83 14.97 1.51
CA ASP A 664 -4.64 16.03 2.08
C ASP A 664 -3.89 17.35 2.16
N TRP A 665 -2.56 17.34 2.19
CA TRP A 665 -1.75 18.56 2.16
C TRP A 665 -1.46 19.01 0.73
N TYR A 666 -0.76 18.21 -0.07
CA TYR A 666 -0.36 18.60 -1.42
C TYR A 666 -1.52 18.59 -2.42
N GLY A 667 -2.54 17.76 -2.16
CA GLY A 667 -3.77 17.71 -2.94
C GLY A 667 -4.78 18.82 -2.61
N LEU A 668 -4.48 19.77 -1.71
CA LEU A 668 -5.30 20.99 -1.56
C LEU A 668 -5.33 21.82 -2.85
N ASN A 669 -4.26 21.73 -3.64
CA ASN A 669 -4.17 22.36 -4.95
C ASN A 669 -4.70 21.38 -6.00
N THR A 670 -5.87 21.64 -6.56
CA THR A 670 -6.44 20.87 -7.68
C THR A 670 -6.83 21.78 -8.84
N ARG A 671 -7.05 21.21 -10.02
CA ARG A 671 -7.50 21.99 -11.18
C ARG A 671 -8.87 22.60 -10.90
N GLY A 672 -9.03 23.86 -11.30
CA GLY A 672 -10.27 24.62 -11.12
C GLY A 672 -10.43 25.22 -9.72
N THR A 673 -9.44 25.14 -8.83
CA THR A 673 -9.48 25.76 -7.50
C THR A 673 -8.49 26.92 -7.37
N LEU A 674 -8.63 27.68 -6.28
CA LEU A 674 -7.62 28.68 -5.91
C LEU A 674 -6.32 27.99 -5.46
N ILE A 675 -5.18 28.59 -5.81
CA ILE A 675 -3.87 28.06 -5.45
C ILE A 675 -3.57 28.42 -4.00
N ASN A 676 -3.43 27.40 -3.16
CA ASN A 676 -2.92 27.52 -1.81
C ASN A 676 -1.39 27.45 -1.84
N ALA A 677 -0.75 28.63 -1.77
CA ALA A 677 0.70 28.75 -1.79
C ALA A 677 1.40 28.05 -0.60
N ALA A 678 0.75 27.94 0.56
CA ALA A 678 1.34 27.26 1.72
C ALA A 678 1.42 25.74 1.49
N ALA A 679 0.42 25.18 0.81
CA ALA A 679 0.36 23.77 0.43
C ALA A 679 1.31 23.40 -0.73
N LEU A 680 2.00 24.38 -1.33
CA LEU A 680 3.13 24.17 -2.25
C LEU A 680 4.48 24.05 -1.53
N CYS A 681 4.49 24.06 -0.19
CA CYS A 681 5.69 23.90 0.61
C CYS A 681 5.53 22.74 1.59
N CYS A 682 6.65 22.19 2.06
CA CYS A 682 6.64 21.17 3.10
C CYS A 682 5.93 21.71 4.36
N PRO A 683 5.00 20.96 4.97
CA PRO A 683 4.29 21.42 6.17
C PRO A 683 5.23 21.64 7.36
N PHE A 684 6.40 20.99 7.37
CA PHE A 684 7.37 21.06 8.46
C PHE A 684 8.50 22.05 8.16
N CYS A 685 9.35 21.77 7.17
CA CYS A 685 10.53 22.59 6.92
C CYS A 685 10.28 23.80 6.04
N ARG A 686 9.05 23.97 5.51
CA ARG A 686 8.61 25.08 4.64
C ARG A 686 9.40 25.29 3.35
N ARG A 687 10.41 24.45 3.09
CA ARG A 687 11.13 24.39 1.82
C ARG A 687 10.25 23.74 0.76
N ARG A 688 10.55 24.04 -0.51
CA ARG A 688 9.97 23.40 -1.69
C ARG A 688 10.32 21.89 -1.67
N PRO A 689 9.33 20.98 -1.64
CA PRO A 689 9.54 19.57 -1.90
C PRO A 689 10.33 19.26 -3.18
N THR A 690 10.82 18.01 -3.28
CA THR A 690 11.32 17.46 -4.54
C THR A 690 10.17 17.22 -5.51
N ALA A 691 10.42 17.35 -6.82
CA ALA A 691 9.40 17.13 -7.85
C ALA A 691 8.75 15.74 -7.73
N LYS A 692 9.55 14.71 -7.44
CA LYS A 692 9.08 13.34 -7.18
C LYS A 692 8.01 13.27 -6.08
N THR A 693 8.18 14.03 -4.99
CA THR A 693 7.24 14.02 -3.86
C THR A 693 5.87 14.55 -4.25
N VAL A 694 5.82 15.56 -5.12
CA VAL A 694 4.58 16.30 -5.43
C VAL A 694 3.96 15.93 -6.78
N SER A 695 4.71 15.22 -7.63
CA SER A 695 4.26 14.75 -8.95
C SER A 695 2.95 13.96 -8.91
N PRO A 696 2.72 13.04 -7.96
CA PRO A 696 1.46 12.29 -7.87
C PRO A 696 0.21 13.16 -7.70
N PHE A 697 0.38 14.41 -7.25
CA PHE A 697 -0.72 15.36 -7.05
C PHE A 697 -0.87 16.35 -8.22
N GLY A 698 -0.05 16.23 -9.26
CA GLY A 698 -0.09 17.05 -10.47
C GLY A 698 0.35 18.51 -10.29
N VAL A 699 0.68 18.94 -9.07
CA VAL A 699 1.10 20.32 -8.76
C VAL A 699 2.49 20.66 -9.31
N SER A 700 3.28 19.64 -9.69
CA SER A 700 4.53 19.79 -10.43
C SER A 700 4.34 20.36 -11.84
N HIS A 701 3.12 20.26 -12.39
CA HIS A 701 2.82 20.59 -13.78
C HIS A 701 2.02 21.88 -13.97
N ILE A 702 1.86 22.70 -12.92
CA ILE A 702 1.15 23.98 -13.00
C ILE A 702 2.05 24.98 -13.75
N GLY A 703 1.58 25.45 -14.91
CA GLY A 703 2.29 26.48 -15.69
C GLY A 703 2.22 27.85 -15.02
N ASP A 704 3.27 28.66 -15.14
CA ASP A 704 3.44 30.00 -14.56
C ASP A 704 3.32 30.05 -13.02
N LEU A 705 3.51 28.92 -12.34
CA LEU A 705 3.36 28.83 -10.88
C LEU A 705 4.38 29.69 -10.14
N ASN A 706 5.63 29.77 -10.62
CA ASN A 706 6.64 30.58 -9.95
C ASN A 706 6.28 32.08 -9.97
N THR A 707 5.73 32.57 -11.09
CA THR A 707 5.21 33.92 -11.21
C THR A 707 4.03 34.15 -10.27
N ALA A 708 3.11 33.19 -10.19
CA ALA A 708 1.94 33.25 -9.31
C ALA A 708 2.29 33.28 -7.82
N VAL A 709 3.32 32.54 -7.39
CA VAL A 709 3.77 32.51 -5.99
C VAL A 709 4.58 33.76 -5.62
N ALA A 710 5.29 34.35 -6.58
CA ALA A 710 6.04 35.59 -6.37
C ALA A 710 5.15 36.84 -6.32
N ASP A 711 3.98 36.83 -6.98
CA ASP A 711 3.01 37.93 -6.96
C ASP A 711 2.24 37.96 -5.63
N THR A 712 2.49 39.00 -4.85
CA THR A 712 1.89 39.19 -3.52
C THR A 712 0.60 40.02 -3.55
N GLU A 713 0.27 40.64 -4.68
CA GLU A 713 -0.89 41.52 -4.83
C GLU A 713 -2.14 40.75 -5.23
N TRP A 714 -1.95 39.65 -5.99
CA TRP A 714 -3.04 38.83 -6.51
C TRP A 714 -3.20 37.49 -5.80
N ILE A 715 -4.43 36.98 -5.85
CA ILE A 715 -4.76 35.58 -5.63
C ILE A 715 -4.81 34.92 -7.00
N TYR A 716 -4.19 33.75 -7.12
CA TYR A 716 -4.16 32.97 -8.34
C TYR A 716 -5.04 31.73 -8.23
N GLY A 717 -5.69 31.36 -9.32
CA GLY A 717 -6.37 30.09 -9.50
C GLY A 717 -5.62 29.16 -10.45
N TRP A 718 -5.76 27.86 -10.24
CA TRP A 718 -5.34 26.85 -11.20
C TRP A 718 -6.46 26.67 -12.22
N CYS A 719 -6.28 27.20 -13.42
CA CYS A 719 -7.33 27.18 -14.45
C CYS A 719 -7.67 25.73 -14.86
N GLN A 720 -8.97 25.40 -14.83
CA GLN A 720 -9.51 24.10 -15.25
C GLN A 720 -9.11 23.74 -16.69
N ASP A 721 -9.15 24.73 -17.60
CA ASP A 721 -9.02 24.49 -19.04
C ASP A 721 -7.56 24.50 -19.53
N CYS A 722 -6.79 25.53 -19.18
CA CYS A 722 -5.41 25.65 -19.68
C CYS A 722 -4.37 25.04 -18.74
N GLY A 723 -4.71 24.76 -17.49
CA GLY A 723 -3.78 24.19 -16.50
C GLY A 723 -2.72 25.16 -15.96
N PHE A 724 -2.80 26.46 -16.28
CA PHE A 724 -1.90 27.50 -15.77
C PHE A 724 -2.42 28.16 -14.50
N ALA A 725 -1.50 28.67 -13.70
CA ALA A 725 -1.78 29.65 -12.67
C ALA A 725 -2.16 30.99 -13.33
N ARG A 726 -3.36 31.48 -13.03
CA ARG A 726 -3.90 32.73 -13.59
C ARG A 726 -4.50 33.58 -12.49
N ARG A 727 -4.41 34.90 -12.64
CA ARG A 727 -4.97 35.88 -11.69
C ARG A 727 -6.47 35.66 -11.54
N TYR A 728 -6.91 35.56 -10.29
CA TYR A 728 -8.32 35.40 -9.91
C TYR A 728 -8.89 36.72 -9.40
N ALA A 729 -8.29 37.27 -8.33
CA ALA A 729 -8.72 38.53 -7.72
C ALA A 729 -7.55 39.18 -6.99
N GLU A 730 -7.57 40.49 -6.86
CA GLU A 730 -6.62 41.20 -6.00
C GLU A 730 -6.90 40.86 -4.54
N ARG A 731 -5.84 40.68 -3.73
CA ARG A 731 -5.98 40.31 -2.31
C ARG A 731 -6.76 41.33 -1.50
N VAL A 732 -6.66 42.61 -1.86
CA VAL A 732 -7.41 43.71 -1.23
C VAL A 732 -8.93 43.58 -1.44
N CYS A 733 -9.35 42.88 -2.49
CA CYS A 733 -10.76 42.65 -2.83
C CYS A 733 -11.27 41.27 -2.38
N ALA A 734 -10.40 40.42 -1.79
CA ALA A 734 -10.68 39.01 -1.54
C ALA A 734 -11.19 38.67 -0.13
N ALA A 735 -11.43 39.67 0.72
CA ALA A 735 -12.02 39.44 2.04
C ALA A 735 -13.43 38.83 1.90
N GLY A 736 -13.56 37.54 2.19
CA GLY A 736 -14.82 36.79 2.05
C GLY A 736 -15.07 36.14 0.68
N ALA A 737 -14.02 35.95 -0.14
CA ALA A 737 -14.17 35.23 -1.40
C ALA A 737 -14.61 33.77 -1.17
N PRO A 738 -15.62 33.26 -1.90
CA PRO A 738 -16.13 31.90 -1.73
C PRO A 738 -15.11 30.85 -2.18
N GLU A 739 -15.25 29.62 -1.66
CA GLU A 739 -14.56 28.46 -2.23
C GLU A 739 -14.98 28.30 -3.70
N VAL A 740 -13.99 28.27 -4.59
CA VAL A 740 -14.22 28.17 -6.03
C VAL A 740 -13.83 26.78 -6.51
N SER A 741 -14.77 26.08 -7.14
CA SER A 741 -14.56 24.80 -7.82
C SER A 741 -14.88 24.92 -9.31
N GLY A 742 -14.08 24.29 -10.17
CA GLY A 742 -14.29 24.34 -11.63
C GLY A 742 -14.03 25.70 -12.26
N TRP A 743 -13.12 26.50 -11.68
CA TRP A 743 -12.78 27.82 -12.18
C TRP A 743 -11.99 27.78 -13.48
N SER A 744 -12.44 28.59 -14.45
CA SER A 744 -11.72 28.90 -15.68
C SER A 744 -11.31 30.37 -15.72
N CYS A 745 -10.10 30.64 -16.19
CA CYS A 745 -9.62 32.01 -16.35
C CYS A 745 -10.38 32.75 -17.47
N ASP A 746 -10.37 34.08 -17.43
CA ASP A 746 -11.11 34.90 -18.39
C ASP A 746 -10.67 34.68 -19.84
N GLY A 747 -9.41 34.31 -20.07
CA GLY A 747 -8.91 33.93 -21.39
C GLY A 747 -9.60 32.67 -21.93
N CYS A 748 -9.77 31.65 -21.08
CA CYS A 748 -10.46 30.40 -21.45
C CYS A 748 -11.98 30.56 -21.51
N LYS A 749 -12.57 31.49 -20.74
CA LYS A 749 -14.00 31.80 -20.84
C LYS A 749 -14.36 32.52 -22.14
N LYS A 750 -13.43 33.34 -22.68
CA LYS A 750 -13.65 34.15 -23.88
C LYS A 750 -13.25 33.45 -25.19
N GLY A 751 -12.44 32.41 -25.14
CA GLY A 751 -12.09 31.56 -26.28
C GLY A 751 -12.28 30.08 -25.92
N GLY A 752 -13.25 29.42 -26.56
CA GLY A 752 -13.82 28.12 -26.18
C GLY A 752 -12.83 26.99 -25.84
N LYS A 753 -13.37 25.99 -25.12
CA LYS A 753 -12.75 24.77 -24.58
C LYS A 753 -11.54 24.20 -25.35
N MET A 754 -10.59 23.67 -24.57
CA MET A 754 -9.37 22.90 -24.93
C MET A 754 -8.69 23.33 -26.24
N GLN A 755 -7.53 24.00 -26.13
CA GLN A 755 -6.70 24.35 -27.28
C GLN A 755 -6.16 23.08 -27.95
N VAL A 756 -6.90 22.54 -28.93
CA VAL A 756 -6.34 21.60 -29.92
C VAL A 756 -5.20 22.34 -30.62
N ARG A 757 -4.00 21.77 -30.57
CA ARG A 757 -2.80 22.37 -31.16
C ARG A 757 -2.21 21.44 -32.19
N ASN A 758 -1.77 22.00 -33.30
CA ASN A 758 -1.18 21.23 -34.37
C ASN A 758 0.29 20.92 -34.04
N CYS A 759 0.69 19.67 -34.27
CA CYS A 759 2.09 19.28 -34.17
C CYS A 759 2.95 20.19 -35.08
N PRO A 760 4.00 20.84 -34.57
CA PRO A 760 4.86 21.72 -35.36
C PRO A 760 5.65 20.97 -36.45
N GLY A 761 5.78 19.65 -36.35
CA GLY A 761 6.43 18.82 -37.36
C GLY A 761 5.50 18.39 -38.51
N CYS A 762 4.35 17.80 -38.20
CA CYS A 762 3.47 17.19 -39.21
C CYS A 762 2.07 17.82 -39.31
N GLY A 763 1.75 18.82 -38.48
CA GLY A 763 0.47 19.50 -38.46
C GLY A 763 -0.68 18.75 -37.81
N THR A 764 -0.45 17.54 -37.29
CA THR A 764 -1.50 16.71 -36.70
C THR A 764 -2.14 17.39 -35.48
N PRO A 765 -3.47 17.57 -35.46
CA PRO A 765 -4.17 18.18 -34.34
C PRO A 765 -4.03 17.28 -33.11
N THR A 766 -3.55 17.87 -32.02
CA THR A 766 -3.29 17.20 -30.75
C THR A 766 -4.14 17.85 -29.67
N GLU A 767 -4.97 17.05 -29.02
CA GLU A 767 -5.75 17.43 -27.85
C GLU A 767 -5.07 16.88 -26.59
N LYS A 768 -4.83 17.73 -25.60
CA LYS A 768 -4.17 17.31 -24.35
C LYS A 768 -5.20 17.03 -23.26
N MET A 769 -5.46 15.75 -23.00
CA MET A 769 -6.39 15.30 -21.97
C MET A 769 -5.82 15.41 -20.53
N GLY A 770 -4.49 15.47 -20.37
CA GLY A 770 -3.79 15.48 -19.08
C GLY A 770 -2.26 15.47 -19.21
N GLY A 771 -1.53 15.32 -18.09
CA GLY A 771 -0.08 15.09 -18.09
C GLY A 771 0.84 16.31 -18.27
N CYS A 772 2.13 16.05 -18.51
CA CYS A 772 3.16 17.08 -18.66
C CYS A 772 2.99 17.87 -19.99
N GLY A 773 3.65 19.03 -20.10
CA GLY A 773 3.62 19.88 -21.30
C GLY A 773 4.38 19.32 -22.51
N HIS A 774 5.13 18.23 -22.34
CA HIS A 774 5.92 17.59 -23.40
C HIS A 774 5.05 16.64 -24.21
N ILE A 775 4.89 16.89 -25.50
CA ILE A 775 4.18 16.02 -26.43
C ILE A 775 5.20 15.36 -27.35
N THR A 776 5.17 14.03 -27.40
CA THR A 776 5.85 13.24 -28.43
C THR A 776 4.87 12.94 -29.55
N CYS A 777 5.15 13.41 -30.76
CA CYS A 777 4.31 13.13 -31.91
C CYS A 777 4.35 11.64 -32.27
N THR A 778 3.18 10.98 -32.30
CA THR A 778 3.04 9.55 -32.62
C THR A 778 2.95 9.27 -34.12
N VAL A 779 2.90 10.30 -34.97
CA VAL A 779 2.84 10.14 -36.43
C VAL A 779 4.16 9.54 -36.94
N PRO A 780 4.12 8.40 -37.66
CA PRO A 780 5.32 7.78 -38.22
C PRO A 780 6.12 8.78 -39.06
N GLY A 781 7.40 8.95 -38.73
CA GLY A 781 8.32 9.85 -39.43
C GLY A 781 8.36 11.31 -38.97
N CYS A 782 7.51 11.73 -38.02
CA CYS A 782 7.54 13.11 -37.53
C CYS A 782 8.55 13.34 -36.39
N SER A 783 8.66 12.38 -35.46
CA SER A 783 9.56 12.38 -34.26
C SER A 783 9.67 13.71 -33.49
N ALA A 784 8.69 14.60 -33.62
CA ALA A 784 8.71 15.91 -32.98
C ALA A 784 8.41 15.78 -31.49
N HIS A 785 9.26 16.39 -30.67
CA HIS A 785 9.03 16.58 -29.24
C HIS A 785 8.82 18.07 -28.99
N TRP A 786 7.59 18.45 -28.66
CA TRP A 786 7.21 19.85 -28.64
C TRP A 786 6.42 20.21 -27.38
N CYS A 787 6.48 21.49 -27.03
CA CYS A 787 5.86 22.02 -25.84
C CYS A 787 4.41 22.36 -26.17
N PHE A 788 3.45 21.66 -25.57
CA PHE A 788 2.03 21.92 -25.77
C PHE A 788 1.63 23.36 -25.40
N PHE A 789 2.36 23.98 -24.46
CA PHE A 789 2.05 25.29 -23.92
C PHE A 789 2.28 26.43 -24.92
N CYS A 790 3.43 26.44 -25.60
CA CYS A 790 3.78 27.45 -26.60
C CYS A 790 3.63 26.94 -28.05
N GLY A 791 3.61 25.63 -28.29
CA GLY A 791 3.62 25.02 -29.63
C GLY A 791 5.02 24.82 -30.21
N GLU A 792 6.08 25.09 -29.47
CA GLU A 792 7.45 25.13 -29.97
C GLU A 792 8.11 23.74 -29.94
N ASN A 793 8.76 23.36 -31.05
CA ASN A 793 9.54 22.12 -31.14
C ASN A 793 10.99 22.40 -30.78
N VAL A 794 11.36 22.06 -29.54
CA VAL A 794 12.71 22.28 -29.02
C VAL A 794 13.51 20.98 -28.89
N GLY A 795 12.93 19.85 -29.33
CA GLY A 795 13.59 18.54 -29.28
C GLY A 795 13.61 17.91 -27.88
N LEU A 796 13.85 16.60 -27.82
CA LEU A 796 13.75 15.81 -26.59
C LEU A 796 14.75 16.25 -25.50
N GLY A 797 15.96 16.68 -25.89
CA GLY A 797 17.01 17.08 -24.95
C GLY A 797 16.70 18.37 -24.19
N ASP A 798 16.02 19.32 -24.84
CA ASP A 798 15.82 20.67 -24.31
C ASP A 798 14.37 20.95 -23.89
N ILE A 799 13.43 20.02 -24.11
CA ILE A 799 12.00 20.25 -23.87
C ILE A 799 11.66 20.61 -22.42
N TYR A 800 12.27 19.92 -21.45
CA TYR A 800 12.04 20.20 -20.03
C TYR A 800 12.68 21.52 -19.60
N ALA A 801 13.89 21.82 -20.08
CA ALA A 801 14.57 23.09 -19.81
C ALA A 801 13.81 24.29 -20.41
N HIS A 802 13.29 24.14 -21.63
CA HIS A 802 12.41 25.12 -22.26
C HIS A 802 11.14 25.33 -21.44
N MET A 803 10.44 24.26 -21.05
CA MET A 803 9.22 24.38 -20.25
C MET A 803 9.46 25.11 -18.92
N SER A 804 10.59 24.84 -18.28
CA SER A 804 11.00 25.49 -17.03
C SER A 804 11.29 26.98 -17.23
N SER A 805 12.10 27.32 -18.23
CA SER A 805 12.51 28.70 -18.52
C SER A 805 11.41 29.57 -19.13
N ALA A 806 10.63 29.04 -20.08
CA ALA A 806 9.62 29.78 -20.82
C ALA A 806 8.26 29.89 -20.09
N HIS A 807 7.97 28.97 -19.15
CA HIS A 807 6.68 28.88 -18.46
C HIS A 807 6.80 28.86 -16.92
N GLY A 808 7.95 29.29 -16.39
CA GLY A 808 8.13 29.58 -14.96
C GLY A 808 8.07 28.35 -14.04
N GLY A 809 8.96 27.39 -14.26
CA GLY A 809 9.11 26.19 -13.44
C GLY A 809 9.29 26.51 -11.96
N TYR A 810 8.40 26.00 -11.10
CA TYR A 810 8.46 26.25 -9.65
C TYR A 810 9.33 25.22 -8.89
N TRP A 811 9.47 24.02 -9.45
CA TRP A 811 10.09 22.86 -8.82
C TRP A 811 11.48 22.50 -9.36
N ASP A 812 11.96 23.28 -10.32
CA ASP A 812 13.17 23.03 -11.07
C ASP A 812 14.21 24.10 -10.68
N THR A 813 14.96 23.81 -9.62
CA THR A 813 16.15 24.59 -9.26
C THR A 813 17.32 23.63 -9.28
N GLY A 814 18.04 23.61 -10.41
CA GLY A 814 19.30 22.89 -10.64
C GLY A 814 20.46 23.41 -9.79
N GLY A 815 20.31 23.38 -8.46
CA GLY A 815 21.32 23.85 -7.50
C GLY A 815 21.93 22.75 -6.62
N ASP A 816 21.29 21.58 -6.50
CA ASP A 816 21.75 20.51 -5.59
C ASP A 816 21.90 19.13 -6.29
N GLU A 817 21.64 19.04 -7.60
CA GLU A 817 21.59 17.74 -8.29
C GLU A 817 22.97 17.13 -8.62
N GLU A 818 24.05 17.93 -8.60
CA GLU A 818 25.40 17.40 -8.88
C GLU A 818 25.97 16.56 -7.72
N ASP A 819 25.54 16.80 -6.48
CA ASP A 819 25.89 15.94 -5.33
C ASP A 819 24.90 14.78 -5.14
N ASP A 820 23.75 14.82 -5.83
CA ASP A 820 22.64 13.87 -5.68
C ASP A 820 22.71 12.69 -6.66
N ARG A 821 23.64 12.68 -7.62
CA ARG A 821 23.80 11.56 -8.56
C ARG A 821 24.49 10.32 -7.97
N TYR A 822 24.99 10.38 -6.73
CA TYR A 822 25.73 9.28 -6.09
C TYR A 822 25.25 8.92 -4.67
N GLU A 823 24.16 9.51 -4.18
CA GLU A 823 23.49 9.12 -2.92
C GLU A 823 22.03 8.71 -3.09
N ASN A 824 21.38 9.06 -4.21
CA ASN A 824 19.97 8.72 -4.45
C ASN A 824 19.72 7.26 -4.89
N GLU A 825 20.77 6.45 -5.08
CA GLU A 825 20.58 4.99 -5.24
C GLU A 825 20.16 4.31 -3.91
N GLU A 826 20.32 4.97 -2.75
CA GLU A 826 20.15 4.32 -1.44
C GLU A 826 18.78 4.58 -0.75
N ASP A 827 17.90 5.43 -1.31
CA ASP A 827 16.56 5.69 -0.72
C ASP A 827 15.40 5.63 -1.74
N GLU A 828 15.66 5.26 -3.01
CA GLU A 828 14.69 5.34 -4.10
C GLU A 828 14.51 4.04 -4.91
N GLY A 829 14.27 2.91 -4.23
CA GLY A 829 13.66 1.74 -4.88
C GLY A 829 12.14 1.82 -4.82
N GLY A 830 11.53 2.65 -5.69
CA GLY A 830 10.08 2.83 -5.80
C GLY A 830 9.68 3.58 -7.07
N GLU A 831 9.13 2.82 -8.01
CA GLU A 831 8.29 3.21 -9.16
C GLU A 831 8.97 4.02 -10.29
N MET A 832 9.68 3.31 -11.17
CA MET A 832 9.69 3.61 -12.60
C MET A 832 8.65 2.68 -13.24
N TYR A 833 7.40 3.15 -13.33
CA TYR A 833 6.44 2.55 -14.26
C TYR A 833 6.76 3.11 -15.64
N ASP A 834 7.44 2.30 -16.47
CA ASP A 834 7.43 2.50 -17.91
C ASP A 834 6.03 2.12 -18.42
N GLU A 835 5.25 3.15 -18.71
CA GLU A 835 4.07 3.06 -19.56
C GLU A 835 4.55 2.94 -21.02
N TYR A 836 4.98 1.74 -21.43
CA TYR A 836 5.15 1.35 -22.84
C TYR A 836 4.95 -0.15 -23.05
N GLN A 837 3.70 -0.63 -22.93
CA GLN A 837 2.94 -1.40 -23.93
C GLN A 837 1.61 -1.87 -23.36
#